data_AF-A0A1Y1XFU5-F1
#
_entry.id   AF-A0A1Y1XFU5-F1
#
_cell.length_a   1.000
_cell.length_b   1.000
_cell.length_c   1.000
_cell.angle_alpha   90.00
_cell.angle_beta   90.00
_cell.angle_gamma   90.00
#
_symmetry.space_group_name_H-M   'P 1'
#
loop_
_entity.id
_entity.type
_entity.pdbx_description
1 polymer ?
#
loop_
_entity_poly.entity_id
_entity_poly.type
_entity_poly.pdbx_seq_one_letter_code
_entity_poly.pdbx_strand_id
1 'polypeptide(L)'
;MKFNYLRTFSLLSIALFNIKHTVAIDSDYLNNPNATRAELFELIDFKMPNFKITLNDDDYKGLFLAMQCERDQSPAFLKRNDDCYTAPWVDLNQSLERAISKKYIHDIKEEIDKALVDRVIKSHNYNITLSEFENLVKKYSDVSLEELFSHPYGVIEISPTDFSTDKAQLTFELEKETKKFPKVKFSVGGRSTKSYSKLGYNLNIKGDELLYGTKQLRLRAEVVDPTFIRDKLGYDVHNFLGLPTLSANYARLYINGKFMGLYLVRDAFKSQWIKNNYGEENTKHLYECEKSYGQSTIFNCRNDDEKIKNDPNWTTFIEKLEKAKTPDEIKEFFDVDTFIRWQVARYLFGSWDHNSHGHNNVLYLYHDTTTDKDKWIPFLYDFDLNFGNYRDTKPDITFNEVVVDTKNKLYSILEINETNPLILSLMEEFMQQVFNPLFLFTRIDRLKVFLKSYVKKDRTADENGNYPGRFARMGNHVQDSFDYEDFKKNTEFTTIKASQCSGVNGENCYDIKSIGLKQWIAERFKFICKHYHFDCSYADIVLNGSYMENVEISVRDNHKVRDYGCRGTSYSCCVFRDTAVYSTDETGTWGIEGNRWCLFNFKNEGDVKNCWSIAEGYPCCQNPETTVSYTSKSSGKLWGVENNEWCGITEKQCPKGSKYKCCTTTCEVHFTDDIKWGLEKTGEFCSLPYICKV
;
A
#
# COMPACT_ATOMS: atom_id res chain seq x y z
N MET A 1 -24.94 -38.25 -21.05
CA MET A 1 -25.47 -39.21 -20.06
C MET A 1 -25.68 -38.42 -18.77
N LYS A 2 -26.93 -38.08 -18.42
CA LYS A 2 -27.26 -37.17 -17.31
C LYS A 2 -27.18 -37.93 -15.99
N PHE A 3 -26.30 -37.53 -15.08
CA PHE A 3 -26.35 -37.98 -13.68
C PHE A 3 -26.87 -36.82 -12.81
N ASN A 4 -28.10 -36.99 -12.33
CA ASN A 4 -28.72 -36.16 -11.30
C ASN A 4 -28.03 -36.43 -9.95
N TYR A 5 -27.42 -35.41 -9.37
CA TYR A 5 -27.10 -35.38 -7.94
C TYR A 5 -27.89 -34.24 -7.28
N LEU A 6 -29.16 -34.48 -7.02
CA LEU A 6 -29.95 -33.71 -6.05
C LEU A 6 -29.85 -34.44 -4.71
N ARG A 7 -28.88 -34.05 -3.87
CA ARG A 7 -28.96 -34.32 -2.43
C ARG A 7 -29.78 -33.20 -1.81
N THR A 8 -31.05 -33.48 -1.55
CA THR A 8 -31.92 -32.64 -0.74
C THR A 8 -31.40 -32.61 0.71
N PHE A 9 -30.80 -31.50 1.13
CA PHE A 9 -30.61 -31.23 2.55
C PHE A 9 -31.96 -30.82 3.14
N SER A 10 -32.52 -31.67 4.00
CA SER A 10 -33.73 -31.40 4.77
C SER A 10 -33.48 -30.26 5.77
N LEU A 11 -33.83 -29.04 5.38
CA LEU A 11 -33.90 -27.85 6.24
C LEU A 11 -35.14 -27.93 7.13
N LEU A 12 -35.08 -28.69 8.22
CA LEU A 12 -36.12 -28.63 9.26
C LEU A 12 -35.58 -29.14 10.60
N SER A 13 -34.91 -28.25 11.33
CA SER A 13 -34.96 -28.10 12.80
C SER A 13 -33.75 -27.30 13.30
N ILE A 14 -33.83 -25.97 13.32
CA ILE A 14 -32.90 -25.14 14.12
C ILE A 14 -33.71 -24.09 14.87
N ALA A 15 -34.35 -24.54 15.94
CA ALA A 15 -34.63 -23.72 17.10
C ALA A 15 -34.08 -24.48 18.31
N LEU A 16 -33.30 -23.78 19.14
CA LEU A 16 -32.59 -24.21 20.35
C LEU A 16 -31.12 -24.61 20.15
N PHE A 17 -30.27 -23.62 20.44
CA PHE A 17 -28.80 -23.66 20.46
C PHE A 17 -28.25 -24.68 21.45
N ASN A 18 -27.35 -25.56 20.99
CA ASN A 18 -26.51 -26.38 21.84
C ASN A 18 -25.09 -26.45 21.25
N ILE A 19 -24.07 -26.18 22.08
CA ILE A 19 -22.66 -25.94 21.70
C ILE A 19 -22.01 -27.14 20.96
N LYS A 20 -22.56 -28.35 21.11
CA LYS A 20 -22.04 -29.56 20.44
C LYS A 20 -22.44 -29.68 18.96
N HIS A 21 -23.59 -29.16 18.55
CA HIS A 21 -23.99 -29.17 17.12
C HIS A 21 -23.28 -28.08 16.31
N THR A 22 -22.84 -26.99 16.96
CA THR A 22 -22.07 -25.92 16.35
C THR A 22 -20.69 -26.37 15.84
N VAL A 23 -20.09 -27.40 16.44
CA VAL A 23 -18.79 -27.97 16.00
C VAL A 23 -18.96 -28.83 14.74
N ALA A 24 -20.05 -29.58 14.60
CA ALA A 24 -20.32 -30.41 13.43
C ALA A 24 -20.59 -29.60 12.14
N ILE A 25 -21.14 -28.39 12.27
CA ILE A 25 -21.40 -27.49 11.13
C ILE A 25 -20.10 -26.94 10.52
N ASP A 26 -19.00 -26.89 11.27
CA ASP A 26 -17.74 -26.32 10.79
C ASP A 26 -16.91 -27.31 9.96
N SER A 27 -16.96 -28.60 10.31
CA SER A 27 -16.52 -29.65 9.38
C SER A 27 -17.33 -29.55 8.09
N ASP A 28 -18.65 -29.37 8.15
CA ASP A 28 -19.47 -29.28 6.93
C ASP A 28 -19.28 -27.97 6.14
N TYR A 29 -18.86 -26.86 6.76
CA TYR A 29 -18.65 -25.55 6.11
C TYR A 29 -17.37 -25.45 5.29
N LEU A 30 -16.35 -26.26 5.58
CA LEU A 30 -15.10 -26.31 4.80
C LEU A 30 -14.84 -27.69 4.17
N ASN A 31 -15.62 -28.72 4.50
CA ASN A 31 -15.60 -30.04 3.83
C ASN A 31 -16.32 -29.99 2.48
N ASN A 32 -15.96 -29.05 1.61
CA ASN A 32 -16.09 -29.35 0.19
C ASN A 32 -14.96 -30.35 -0.13
N PRO A 33 -15.27 -31.62 -0.51
CA PRO A 33 -14.25 -32.61 -0.82
C PRO A 33 -13.34 -32.20 -2.00
N ASN A 34 -13.73 -31.16 -2.76
CA ASN A 34 -12.95 -30.59 -3.84
C ASN A 34 -12.08 -29.39 -3.41
N ALA A 35 -12.18 -28.91 -2.17
CA ALA A 35 -11.37 -27.81 -1.66
C ALA A 35 -10.10 -28.34 -0.97
N THR A 36 -8.96 -28.15 -1.61
CA THR A 36 -7.65 -28.54 -1.06
C THR A 36 -7.08 -27.44 -0.17
N ARG A 37 -6.83 -27.77 1.10
CA ARG A 37 -6.24 -26.87 2.10
C ARG A 37 -5.04 -27.55 2.76
N ALA A 38 -4.00 -26.77 3.05
CA ALA A 38 -2.87 -27.32 3.79
C ALA A 38 -3.26 -27.62 5.25
N GLU A 39 -2.78 -28.73 5.79
CA GLU A 39 -3.06 -29.24 7.15
C GLU A 39 -2.91 -28.15 8.23
N LEU A 40 -1.93 -27.24 8.08
CA LEU A 40 -1.75 -26.10 9.00
C LEU A 40 -3.05 -25.34 9.24
N PHE A 41 -3.76 -25.01 8.17
CA PHE A 41 -4.91 -24.12 8.26
C PHE A 41 -6.13 -24.82 8.86
N GLU A 42 -6.28 -26.12 8.62
CA GLU A 42 -7.28 -26.97 9.30
C GLU A 42 -6.98 -27.07 10.81
N LEU A 43 -5.72 -27.32 11.16
CA LEU A 43 -5.29 -27.46 12.56
C LEU A 43 -5.54 -26.20 13.40
N ILE A 44 -5.51 -25.03 12.78
CA ILE A 44 -5.66 -23.74 13.46
C ILE A 44 -7.07 -23.15 13.32
N ASP A 45 -8.04 -23.87 12.78
CA ASP A 45 -9.44 -23.44 12.82
C ASP A 45 -9.92 -23.26 14.26
N PHE A 46 -10.34 -22.03 14.58
CA PHE A 46 -10.73 -21.61 15.93
C PHE A 46 -9.69 -21.89 17.02
N LYS A 47 -8.41 -22.01 16.64
CA LYS A 47 -7.28 -22.07 17.56
C LYS A 47 -6.27 -20.98 17.23
N MET A 48 -5.67 -20.38 18.25
CA MET A 48 -4.77 -19.22 18.09
C MET A 48 -3.32 -19.62 18.36
N PRO A 49 -2.54 -19.99 17.33
CA PRO A 49 -1.13 -20.31 17.48
C PRO A 49 -0.30 -19.07 17.85
N ASN A 50 0.88 -19.31 18.41
CA ASN A 50 1.96 -18.32 18.48
C ASN A 50 2.96 -18.56 17.37
N PHE A 51 3.30 -17.51 16.64
CA PHE A 51 4.46 -17.46 15.77
C PHE A 51 5.51 -16.61 16.48
N LYS A 52 6.59 -17.24 16.93
CA LYS A 52 7.70 -16.57 17.61
C LYS A 52 8.91 -16.51 16.68
N ILE A 53 9.22 -15.32 16.21
CA ILE A 53 10.40 -15.06 15.38
C ILE A 53 11.56 -14.65 16.29
N THR A 54 12.72 -15.27 16.07
CA THR A 54 13.98 -14.89 16.72
C THR A 54 14.92 -14.33 15.67
N LEU A 55 15.37 -13.10 15.88
CA LEU A 55 16.36 -12.37 15.11
C LEU A 55 17.63 -12.22 15.96
N ASN A 56 18.80 -12.26 15.32
CA ASN A 56 20.04 -11.83 15.97
C ASN A 56 20.02 -10.30 16.20
N ASP A 57 20.98 -9.79 16.97
CA ASP A 57 21.00 -8.39 17.39
C ASP A 57 21.06 -7.41 16.20
N ASP A 58 21.86 -7.72 15.18
CA ASP A 58 21.98 -6.88 13.98
C ASP A 58 20.69 -6.82 13.17
N ASP A 59 20.03 -7.97 12.97
CA ASP A 59 18.75 -8.06 12.28
C ASP A 59 17.64 -7.39 13.10
N TYR A 60 17.67 -7.52 14.43
CA TYR A 60 16.72 -6.85 15.31
C TYR A 60 16.88 -5.32 15.23
N LYS A 61 18.11 -4.80 15.26
CA LYS A 61 18.40 -3.39 14.99
C LYS A 61 17.97 -3.00 13.58
N GLY A 62 18.29 -3.81 12.58
CA GLY A 62 17.91 -3.61 11.18
C GLY A 62 16.41 -3.41 10.97
N LEU A 63 15.56 -4.07 11.77
CA LEU A 63 14.12 -3.86 11.74
C LEU A 63 13.65 -2.72 12.66
N PHE A 64 13.94 -2.81 13.96
CA PHE A 64 13.34 -1.91 14.95
C PHE A 64 14.04 -0.55 15.03
N LEU A 65 15.37 -0.54 15.05
CA LEU A 65 16.14 0.70 15.12
C LEU A 65 15.99 1.48 13.81
N ALA A 66 16.00 0.80 12.65
CA ALA A 66 15.84 1.49 11.36
C ALA A 66 14.51 2.27 11.27
N MET A 67 13.43 1.70 11.82
CA MET A 67 12.12 2.37 11.89
C MET A 67 12.12 3.59 12.83
N GLN A 68 12.88 3.52 13.93
CA GLN A 68 13.06 4.66 14.81
C GLN A 68 13.90 5.76 14.15
N CYS A 69 15.01 5.39 13.49
CA CYS A 69 15.88 6.32 12.78
C CYS A 69 15.16 7.03 11.65
N GLU A 70 14.31 6.32 10.93
CA GLU A 70 13.46 6.89 9.89
C GLU A 70 12.61 8.07 10.38
N ARG A 71 12.15 8.04 11.64
CA ARG A 71 11.43 9.15 12.24
C ARG A 71 12.39 10.20 12.83
N ASP A 72 13.35 9.76 13.63
CA ASP A 72 14.24 10.65 14.39
C ASP A 72 15.13 11.51 13.46
N GLN A 73 15.51 10.98 12.29
CA GLN A 73 16.28 11.68 11.23
C GLN A 73 15.40 12.46 10.23
N SER A 74 14.10 12.60 10.49
CA SER A 74 13.28 13.53 9.70
C SER A 74 13.53 14.98 10.11
N PRO A 75 13.56 15.93 9.16
CA PRO A 75 13.58 17.37 9.43
C PRO A 75 12.51 17.87 10.40
N ALA A 76 11.38 17.15 10.53
CA ALA A 76 10.31 17.54 11.45
C ALA A 76 10.62 17.20 12.93
N PHE A 77 11.52 16.25 13.17
CA PHE A 77 11.87 15.78 14.51
C PHE A 77 13.31 16.16 14.90
N LEU A 78 14.27 16.00 13.98
CA LEU A 78 15.71 16.28 14.15
C LEU A 78 16.22 15.87 15.54
N LYS A 79 15.90 14.62 15.93
CA LYS A 79 16.24 14.13 17.26
C LYS A 79 17.59 13.45 17.20
N ARG A 80 18.56 13.95 17.97
CA ARG A 80 19.85 13.28 18.14
C ARG A 80 19.64 11.84 18.62
N ASN A 81 20.20 10.91 17.87
CA ASN A 81 20.14 9.49 18.16
C ASN A 81 21.44 8.80 17.72
N ASP A 82 22.39 8.69 18.63
CA ASP A 82 23.71 8.14 18.34
C ASP A 82 23.63 6.68 17.89
N ASP A 83 22.66 5.90 18.38
CA ASP A 83 22.43 4.53 17.92
C ASP A 83 22.09 4.49 16.42
N CYS A 84 21.34 5.49 15.92
CA CYS A 84 21.06 5.63 14.50
C CYS A 84 22.30 6.01 13.69
N TYR A 85 23.17 6.83 14.27
CA TYR A 85 24.38 7.33 13.62
C TYR A 85 25.49 6.28 13.56
N THR A 86 25.41 5.27 14.43
CA THR A 86 26.33 4.13 14.47
C THR A 86 25.60 2.79 14.21
N ALA A 87 24.46 2.84 13.54
CA ALA A 87 23.68 1.65 13.25
C ALA A 87 24.44 0.70 12.30
N PRO A 88 24.11 -0.61 12.26
CA PRO A 88 24.83 -1.57 11.42
C PRO A 88 24.87 -1.27 9.92
N TRP A 89 23.93 -0.45 9.41
CA TRP A 89 23.88 -0.01 8.01
C TRP A 89 24.59 1.33 7.75
N VAL A 90 25.14 1.96 8.79
CA VAL A 90 25.82 3.25 8.66
C VAL A 90 27.32 3.03 8.57
N ASP A 91 27.87 3.37 7.41
CA ASP A 91 29.31 3.52 7.22
C ASP A 91 29.67 4.99 7.39
N LEU A 92 30.34 5.32 8.50
CA LEU A 92 30.76 6.70 8.80
C LEU A 92 31.85 7.19 7.84
N ASN A 93 32.68 6.31 7.28
CA ASN A 93 33.69 6.71 6.29
C ASN A 93 33.01 7.12 4.99
N GLN A 94 32.07 6.30 4.51
CA GLN A 94 31.26 6.62 3.33
C GLN A 94 30.41 7.87 3.57
N SER A 95 29.86 8.03 4.77
CA SER A 95 29.12 9.23 5.17
C SER A 95 30.00 10.49 5.09
N LEU A 96 31.27 10.39 5.51
CA LEU A 96 32.21 11.51 5.46
C LEU A 96 32.55 11.87 4.01
N GLU A 97 32.78 10.87 3.17
CA GLU A 97 33.00 11.04 1.74
C GLU A 97 31.80 11.71 1.05
N ARG A 98 30.57 11.29 1.38
CA ARG A 98 29.34 11.93 0.90
C ARG A 98 29.20 13.37 1.38
N ALA A 99 29.50 13.64 2.65
CA ALA A 99 29.41 14.99 3.21
C ALA A 99 30.40 15.96 2.55
N ILE A 100 31.63 15.52 2.27
CA ILE A 100 32.64 16.33 1.58
C ILE A 100 32.31 16.49 0.09
N SER A 101 31.93 15.41 -0.60
CA SER A 101 31.58 15.48 -2.03
C SER A 101 30.38 16.36 -2.31
N LYS A 102 29.38 16.38 -1.41
CA LYS A 102 28.24 17.29 -1.45
C LYS A 102 28.54 18.68 -0.89
N LYS A 103 29.79 18.95 -0.47
CA LYS A 103 30.27 20.21 0.11
C LYS A 103 29.55 20.63 1.39
N TYR A 104 28.96 19.69 2.12
CA TYR A 104 28.43 19.96 3.47
C TYR A 104 29.53 20.07 4.52
N ILE A 105 30.68 19.43 4.27
CA ILE A 105 31.93 19.67 5.00
C ILE A 105 32.93 20.26 4.00
N HIS A 106 33.44 21.45 4.27
CA HIS A 106 34.31 22.21 3.36
C HIS A 106 35.43 22.96 4.08
N ASP A 107 36.40 23.47 3.33
CA ASP A 107 37.49 24.31 3.85
C ASP A 107 38.25 23.72 5.05
N ILE A 108 38.56 22.42 5.00
CA ILE A 108 39.34 21.72 6.04
C ILE A 108 40.75 22.31 6.09
N LYS A 109 41.01 23.13 7.12
CA LYS A 109 42.24 23.95 7.22
C LYS A 109 43.33 23.31 8.08
N GLU A 110 42.96 22.66 9.19
CA GLU A 110 43.93 22.11 10.13
C GLU A 110 44.60 20.86 9.56
N GLU A 111 45.93 20.79 9.63
CA GLU A 111 46.69 19.65 9.10
C GLU A 111 46.32 18.33 9.79
N ILE A 112 45.94 18.35 11.07
CA ILE A 112 45.50 17.16 11.80
C ILE A 112 44.18 16.60 11.23
N ASP A 113 43.26 17.49 10.87
CA ASP A 113 41.96 17.13 10.33
C ASP A 113 42.08 16.69 8.86
N LYS A 114 42.94 17.36 8.08
CA LYS A 114 43.31 16.89 6.72
C LYS A 114 43.93 15.49 6.76
N ALA A 115 44.86 15.24 7.68
CA ALA A 115 45.49 13.93 7.83
C ALA A 115 44.48 12.86 8.27
N LEU A 116 43.53 13.20 9.14
CA LEU A 116 42.42 12.30 9.50
C LEU A 116 41.56 11.95 8.28
N VAL A 117 41.11 12.98 7.53
CA VAL A 117 40.27 12.79 6.34
C VAL A 117 41.01 11.99 5.25
N ASP A 118 42.30 12.27 5.03
CA ASP A 118 43.13 11.51 4.08
C ASP A 118 43.28 10.05 4.49
N ARG A 119 43.41 9.77 5.80
CA ARG A 119 43.45 8.39 6.30
C ARG A 119 42.14 7.63 6.02
N VAL A 120 41.02 8.31 6.21
CA VAL A 120 39.67 7.75 6.04
C VAL A 120 39.31 7.56 4.57
N ILE A 121 39.40 8.62 3.75
CA ILE A 121 38.85 8.64 2.38
C ILE A 121 39.90 8.26 1.34
N LYS A 122 41.16 8.70 1.47
CA LYS A 122 42.17 8.41 0.43
C LYS A 122 42.83 7.06 0.68
N SER A 123 43.34 6.85 1.89
CA SER A 123 44.11 5.64 2.21
C SER A 123 43.26 4.47 2.70
N HIS A 124 42.01 4.71 3.09
CA HIS A 124 41.07 3.69 3.56
C HIS A 124 41.62 2.82 4.71
N ASN A 125 42.46 3.38 5.59
CA ASN A 125 43.15 2.63 6.66
C ASN A 125 42.71 3.02 8.08
N TYR A 126 41.68 3.87 8.20
CA TYR A 126 41.14 4.32 9.47
C TYR A 126 39.62 4.35 9.40
N ASN A 127 38.97 3.83 10.45
CA ASN A 127 37.53 3.96 10.62
C ASN A 127 37.26 5.12 11.58
N ILE A 128 36.64 6.18 11.06
CA ILE A 128 36.35 7.36 11.85
C ILE A 128 35.32 7.04 12.93
N THR A 129 35.52 7.59 14.13
CA THR A 129 34.51 7.53 15.20
C THR A 129 33.43 8.60 15.01
N LEU A 130 32.25 8.38 15.60
CA LEU A 130 31.18 9.39 15.58
C LEU A 130 31.67 10.74 16.16
N SER A 131 32.46 10.71 17.23
CA SER A 131 33.01 11.91 17.87
C SER A 131 33.98 12.67 16.97
N GLU A 132 34.85 11.96 16.24
CA GLU A 132 35.76 12.58 15.26
C GLU A 132 34.99 13.17 14.08
N PHE A 133 33.98 12.47 13.58
CA PHE A 133 33.08 12.98 12.55
C PHE A 133 32.39 14.25 13.04
N GLU A 134 31.79 14.22 14.22
CA GLU A 134 31.09 15.36 14.82
C GLU A 134 32.03 16.57 15.00
N ASN A 135 33.30 16.34 15.34
CA ASN A 135 34.29 17.41 15.43
C ASN A 135 34.58 18.04 14.06
N LEU A 136 34.67 17.25 12.99
CA LEU A 136 34.81 17.77 11.62
C LEU A 136 33.59 18.61 11.24
N VAL A 137 32.37 18.12 11.52
CA VAL A 137 31.13 18.86 11.26
C VAL A 137 31.13 20.19 12.00
N LYS A 138 31.44 20.20 13.30
CA LYS A 138 31.49 21.43 14.12
C LYS A 138 32.49 22.47 13.61
N LYS A 139 33.60 22.05 13.02
CA LYS A 139 34.65 22.96 12.54
C LYS A 139 34.42 23.45 11.11
N TYR A 140 33.83 22.61 10.26
CA TYR A 140 33.92 22.72 8.80
C TYR A 140 32.57 22.57 8.09
N SER A 141 31.45 22.67 8.82
CA SER A 141 30.10 22.64 8.28
C SER A 141 29.28 23.82 8.80
N ASP A 142 28.36 24.30 7.97
CA ASP A 142 27.36 25.31 8.36
C ASP A 142 26.14 24.69 9.08
N VAL A 143 26.09 23.36 9.21
CA VAL A 143 24.96 22.62 9.79
C VAL A 143 25.41 21.74 10.96
N SER A 144 24.46 21.42 11.84
CA SER A 144 24.68 20.47 12.94
C SER A 144 24.82 19.03 12.43
N LEU A 145 25.31 18.14 13.31
CA LEU A 145 25.40 16.71 12.99
C LEU A 145 23.99 16.13 12.74
N GLU A 146 23.02 16.55 13.54
CA GLU A 146 21.62 16.13 13.46
C GLU A 146 20.99 16.55 12.12
N GLU A 147 21.24 17.77 11.66
CA GLU A 147 20.81 18.24 10.34
C GLU A 147 21.52 17.46 9.24
N LEU A 148 22.84 17.32 9.30
CA LEU A 148 23.62 16.61 8.28
C LEU A 148 23.19 15.14 8.12
N PHE A 149 22.81 14.49 9.21
CA PHE A 149 22.38 13.09 9.21
C PHE A 149 20.87 12.94 8.98
N SER A 150 20.16 14.04 8.77
CA SER A 150 18.76 14.02 8.41
C SER A 150 18.55 13.68 6.94
N HIS A 151 17.35 13.18 6.62
CA HIS A 151 17.03 12.64 5.29
C HIS A 151 17.38 13.53 4.10
N PRO A 152 17.10 14.86 4.10
CA PRO A 152 17.39 15.72 2.94
C PRO A 152 18.84 15.72 2.49
N TYR A 153 19.79 15.65 3.43
CA TYR A 153 21.21 15.71 3.13
C TYR A 153 21.68 14.40 2.47
N GLY A 154 20.95 13.29 2.67
CA GLY A 154 21.24 12.00 2.03
C GLY A 154 22.69 11.56 2.26
N VAL A 155 23.22 11.82 3.46
CA VAL A 155 24.53 11.34 3.90
C VAL A 155 24.40 9.87 4.34
N ILE A 156 23.33 9.57 5.08
CA ILE A 156 22.90 8.22 5.45
C ILE A 156 21.63 7.86 4.67
N GLU A 157 21.55 6.64 4.15
CA GLU A 157 20.33 6.12 3.51
C GLU A 157 19.75 5.00 4.37
N ILE A 158 18.46 5.10 4.70
CA ILE A 158 17.72 4.08 5.44
C ILE A 158 16.49 3.67 4.62
N SER A 159 16.26 2.38 4.45
CA SER A 159 15.00 1.84 3.92
C SER A 159 14.47 0.77 4.88
N PRO A 160 13.82 1.16 5.99
CA PRO A 160 13.44 0.21 7.03
C PRO A 160 12.33 -0.76 6.56
N THR A 161 11.59 -0.38 5.52
CA THR A 161 10.49 -1.16 4.95
C THR A 161 10.96 -2.25 3.97
N ASP A 162 12.26 -2.31 3.66
CA ASP A 162 12.88 -3.35 2.82
C ASP A 162 13.65 -4.40 3.63
N PHE A 163 13.49 -4.42 4.95
CA PHE A 163 14.13 -5.38 5.83
C PHE A 163 13.87 -6.84 5.41
N SER A 164 14.94 -7.63 5.29
CA SER A 164 14.92 -9.06 5.00
C SER A 164 16.16 -9.75 5.59
N THR A 165 15.97 -10.93 6.18
CA THR A 165 17.06 -11.80 6.66
C THR A 165 16.76 -13.27 6.37
N ASP A 166 17.79 -14.05 6.03
CA ASP A 166 17.74 -15.52 5.93
C ASP A 166 18.24 -16.22 7.21
N LYS A 167 18.50 -15.45 8.28
CA LYS A 167 19.05 -15.93 9.56
C LYS A 167 18.03 -16.00 10.69
N ALA A 168 16.75 -15.70 10.41
CA ALA A 168 15.71 -15.76 11.42
C ALA A 168 15.36 -17.21 11.79
N GLN A 169 14.86 -17.39 13.00
CA GLN A 169 14.30 -18.66 13.47
C GLN A 169 12.80 -18.50 13.72
N LEU A 170 12.03 -19.56 13.53
CA LEU A 170 10.61 -19.61 13.86
C LEU A 170 10.37 -20.69 14.91
N THR A 171 9.66 -20.35 15.98
CA THR A 171 9.00 -21.31 16.85
C THR A 171 7.49 -21.15 16.69
N PHE A 172 6.84 -22.20 16.19
CA PHE A 172 5.40 -22.33 16.12
C PHE A 172 4.89 -23.05 17.37
N GLU A 173 3.92 -22.48 18.06
CA GLU A 173 3.29 -23.11 19.23
C GLU A 173 1.78 -23.13 19.06
N LEU A 174 1.19 -24.31 19.24
CA LEU A 174 -0.25 -24.51 19.24
C LEU A 174 -0.62 -25.46 20.38
N GLU A 175 -1.35 -24.96 21.37
CA GLU A 175 -1.73 -25.73 22.57
C GLU A 175 -0.51 -26.31 23.30
N LYS A 176 -0.26 -27.62 23.19
CA LYS A 176 0.91 -28.31 23.78
C LYS A 176 1.99 -28.65 22.74
N GLU A 177 1.72 -28.43 21.46
CA GLU A 177 2.65 -28.75 20.38
C GLU A 177 3.57 -27.56 20.09
N THR A 178 4.85 -27.86 19.90
CA THR A 178 5.86 -26.88 19.51
C THR A 178 6.64 -27.43 18.32
N LYS A 179 6.73 -26.65 17.23
CA LYS A 179 7.63 -26.91 16.09
C LYS A 179 8.64 -25.79 15.97
N LYS A 180 9.91 -26.12 15.75
CA LYS A 180 11.01 -25.16 15.64
C LYS A 180 11.68 -25.29 14.29
N PHE A 181 11.88 -24.15 13.64
CA PHE A 181 12.56 -24.04 12.36
C PHE A 181 13.79 -23.14 12.56
N PRO A 182 15.00 -23.71 12.55
CA PRO A 182 16.23 -22.97 12.85
C PRO A 182 16.64 -21.99 11.73
N LYS A 183 16.02 -22.09 10.55
CA LYS A 183 16.33 -21.22 9.41
C LYS A 183 15.08 -20.85 8.63
N VAL A 184 14.73 -19.57 8.67
CA VAL A 184 13.58 -18.99 7.98
C VAL A 184 14.03 -17.68 7.32
N LYS A 185 13.64 -17.48 6.06
CA LYS A 185 13.67 -16.13 5.48
C LYS A 185 12.51 -15.34 6.05
N PHE A 186 12.84 -14.27 6.75
CA PHE A 186 11.89 -13.33 7.33
C PHE A 186 12.09 -11.96 6.71
N SER A 187 11.02 -11.34 6.22
CA SER A 187 11.09 -10.00 5.65
C SER A 187 9.83 -9.20 5.94
N VAL A 188 9.92 -7.88 5.85
CA VAL A 188 8.73 -7.03 5.76
C VAL A 188 7.99 -7.36 4.45
N GLY A 189 6.67 -7.48 4.52
CA GLY A 189 5.80 -7.89 3.42
C GLY A 189 4.87 -6.77 2.93
N GLY A 190 4.33 -6.97 1.73
CA GLY A 190 3.39 -6.05 1.09
C GLY A 190 4.05 -4.97 0.22
N ARG A 191 3.23 -4.06 -0.31
CA ARG A 191 3.66 -2.92 -1.14
C ARG A 191 3.22 -1.61 -0.48
N SER A 192 2.01 -1.15 -0.77
CA SER A 192 1.41 0.03 -0.13
C SER A 192 1.29 -0.13 1.38
N THR A 193 1.03 -1.36 1.85
CA THR A 193 0.87 -1.64 3.28
C THR A 193 2.13 -1.40 4.12
N LYS A 194 3.28 -1.20 3.48
CA LYS A 194 4.54 -0.82 4.16
C LYS A 194 4.49 0.59 4.74
N SER A 195 3.55 1.45 4.31
CA SER A 195 3.38 2.80 4.83
C SER A 195 2.67 2.85 6.19
N TYR A 196 1.85 1.85 6.51
CA TYR A 196 1.13 1.79 7.79
C TYR A 196 2.07 1.65 8.99
N SER A 197 1.56 2.04 10.16
CA SER A 197 2.27 1.88 11.43
C SER A 197 2.50 0.40 11.77
N LYS A 198 1.53 -0.48 11.45
CA LYS A 198 1.63 -1.92 11.67
C LYS A 198 2.06 -2.64 10.40
N LEU A 199 3.27 -3.20 10.41
CA LEU A 199 3.84 -3.90 9.26
C LEU A 199 3.34 -5.34 9.14
N GLY A 200 3.15 -5.79 7.90
CA GLY A 200 3.01 -7.22 7.56
C GLY A 200 4.37 -7.88 7.31
N TYR A 201 4.43 -9.20 7.38
CA TYR A 201 5.67 -9.97 7.24
C TYR A 201 5.53 -11.18 6.34
N ASN A 202 6.65 -11.57 5.74
CA ASN A 202 6.79 -12.76 4.92
C ASN A 202 7.65 -13.78 5.64
N LEU A 203 7.20 -15.04 5.66
CA LEU A 203 7.94 -16.18 6.18
C LEU A 203 8.18 -17.17 5.06
N ASN A 204 9.42 -17.65 4.92
CA ASN A 204 9.76 -18.76 4.04
C ASN A 204 10.70 -19.71 4.77
N ILE A 205 10.14 -20.83 5.25
CA ILE A 205 10.87 -21.89 5.93
C ILE A 205 11.85 -22.53 4.94
N LYS A 206 13.13 -22.63 5.34
CA LYS A 206 14.19 -23.17 4.47
C LYS A 206 14.40 -24.66 4.74
N GLY A 207 14.83 -25.37 3.70
CA GLY A 207 15.00 -26.83 3.72
C GLY A 207 13.73 -27.55 3.30
N ASP A 208 13.67 -28.84 3.62
CA ASP A 208 12.58 -29.74 3.23
C ASP A 208 11.47 -29.85 4.29
N GLU A 209 11.70 -29.31 5.48
CA GLU A 209 10.70 -29.29 6.55
C GLU A 209 9.52 -28.37 6.20
N LEU A 210 8.31 -28.86 6.49
CA LEU A 210 7.07 -28.12 6.31
C LEU A 210 6.39 -27.86 7.66
N LEU A 211 5.83 -26.67 7.82
CA LEU A 211 4.86 -26.40 8.86
C LEU A 211 3.49 -26.90 8.39
N TYR A 212 3.21 -28.16 8.69
CA TYR A 212 1.94 -28.87 8.39
C TYR A 212 1.49 -28.63 6.93
N GLY A 213 2.32 -29.05 5.99
CA GLY A 213 2.07 -28.92 4.55
C GLY A 213 2.44 -27.57 3.92
N THR A 214 2.83 -26.56 4.70
CA THR A 214 3.18 -25.20 4.22
C THR A 214 4.64 -24.86 4.47
N LYS A 215 5.19 -23.93 3.69
CA LYS A 215 6.51 -23.31 3.99
C LYS A 215 6.60 -21.82 3.69
N GLN A 216 5.81 -21.31 2.74
CA GLN A 216 5.70 -19.87 2.48
C GLN A 216 4.41 -19.32 3.09
N LEU A 217 4.55 -18.46 4.09
CA LEU A 217 3.42 -17.85 4.79
C LEU A 217 3.53 -16.32 4.76
N ARG A 218 2.37 -15.67 4.76
CA ARG A 218 2.23 -14.22 4.83
C ARG A 218 1.51 -13.88 6.13
N LEU A 219 2.14 -13.09 6.99
CA LEU A 219 1.54 -12.53 8.20
C LEU A 219 1.03 -11.13 7.86
N ARG A 220 -0.26 -11.02 7.60
CA ARG A 220 -0.93 -9.78 7.21
C ARG A 220 -1.43 -9.03 8.45
N ALA A 221 -1.21 -7.72 8.46
CA ALA A 221 -1.55 -6.87 9.60
C ALA A 221 -3.04 -6.45 9.62
N GLU A 222 -3.77 -6.64 8.52
CA GLU A 222 -5.19 -6.29 8.35
C GLU A 222 -5.53 -4.85 8.79
N VAL A 223 -4.66 -3.89 8.47
CA VAL A 223 -4.83 -2.49 8.94
C VAL A 223 -6.07 -1.85 8.33
N VAL A 224 -6.34 -2.13 7.05
CA VAL A 224 -7.47 -1.55 6.30
C VAL A 224 -8.81 -2.20 6.60
N ASP A 225 -8.84 -3.35 7.28
CA ASP A 225 -10.07 -4.03 7.67
C ASP A 225 -10.34 -3.80 9.17
N PRO A 226 -11.33 -2.95 9.54
CA PRO A 226 -11.69 -2.75 10.94
C PRO A 226 -12.19 -4.03 11.63
N THR A 227 -12.54 -5.08 10.88
CA THR A 227 -13.10 -6.33 11.40
C THR A 227 -12.10 -7.47 11.56
N PHE A 228 -10.93 -7.43 10.90
CA PHE A 228 -10.04 -8.60 10.71
C PHE A 228 -10.70 -9.83 10.05
N ILE A 229 -11.94 -9.74 9.57
CA ILE A 229 -12.74 -10.90 9.14
C ILE A 229 -12.84 -10.99 7.61
N ARG A 230 -12.74 -9.87 6.88
CA ARG A 230 -13.08 -9.83 5.46
C ARG A 230 -12.22 -10.74 4.61
N ASP A 231 -10.90 -10.69 4.81
CA ASP A 231 -9.97 -11.50 4.03
C ASP A 231 -10.16 -13.00 4.33
N LYS A 232 -10.28 -13.37 5.62
CA LYS A 232 -10.60 -14.75 6.05
C LYS A 232 -11.91 -15.25 5.46
N LEU A 233 -12.97 -14.44 5.54
CA LEU A 233 -14.28 -14.80 5.03
C LEU A 233 -14.25 -14.94 3.51
N GLY A 234 -13.53 -14.06 2.81
CA GLY A 234 -13.25 -14.15 1.38
C GLY A 234 -12.59 -15.47 1.02
N TYR A 235 -11.51 -15.86 1.69
CA TYR A 235 -10.88 -17.16 1.42
C TYR A 235 -11.82 -18.33 1.70
N ASP A 236 -12.56 -18.32 2.80
CA ASP A 236 -13.46 -19.41 3.15
C ASP A 236 -14.57 -19.64 2.11
N VAL A 237 -15.25 -18.56 1.69
CA VAL A 237 -16.38 -18.68 0.74
C VAL A 237 -15.91 -19.08 -0.66
N HIS A 238 -14.77 -18.57 -1.12
CA HIS A 238 -14.25 -18.93 -2.44
C HIS A 238 -13.69 -20.36 -2.45
N ASN A 239 -13.01 -20.80 -1.39
CA ASN A 239 -12.60 -22.21 -1.26
C ASN A 239 -13.82 -23.13 -1.21
N PHE A 240 -14.90 -22.75 -0.51
CA PHE A 240 -16.14 -23.53 -0.50
C PHE A 240 -16.74 -23.68 -1.91
N LEU A 241 -16.67 -22.62 -2.73
CA LEU A 241 -17.07 -22.69 -4.13
C LEU A 241 -16.08 -23.50 -5.01
N GLY A 242 -14.97 -24.00 -4.47
CA GLY A 242 -13.92 -24.65 -5.27
C GLY A 242 -13.26 -23.69 -6.26
N LEU A 243 -13.29 -22.38 -5.99
CA LEU A 243 -12.53 -21.39 -6.74
C LEU A 243 -11.08 -21.40 -6.25
N PRO A 244 -10.08 -21.42 -7.15
CA PRO A 244 -8.69 -21.62 -6.77
C PRO A 244 -8.12 -20.39 -6.05
N THR A 245 -8.05 -20.48 -4.72
CA THR A 245 -7.53 -19.42 -3.87
C THR A 245 -6.71 -19.95 -2.70
N LEU A 246 -6.18 -19.04 -1.90
CA LEU A 246 -5.36 -19.36 -0.74
C LEU A 246 -6.23 -19.71 0.47
N SER A 247 -5.59 -20.28 1.49
CA SER A 247 -6.17 -20.40 2.82
C SER A 247 -5.61 -19.34 3.75
N ALA A 248 -6.43 -18.89 4.69
CA ALA A 248 -6.01 -17.98 5.75
C ALA A 248 -6.58 -18.41 7.10
N ASN A 249 -5.92 -17.98 8.17
CA ASN A 249 -6.38 -18.05 9.55
C ASN A 249 -5.61 -17.02 10.39
N TYR A 250 -5.60 -17.13 11.72
CA TYR A 250 -5.00 -16.11 12.59
C TYR A 250 -3.82 -16.63 13.40
N ALA A 251 -2.94 -15.72 13.81
CA ALA A 251 -1.87 -16.00 14.76
C ALA A 251 -1.56 -14.79 15.65
N ARG A 252 -0.97 -15.09 16.80
CA ARG A 252 -0.25 -14.09 17.61
C ARG A 252 1.22 -14.08 17.19
N LEU A 253 1.73 -12.91 16.84
CA LEU A 253 3.13 -12.74 16.45
C LEU A 253 3.95 -12.21 17.64
N TYR A 254 5.15 -12.79 17.81
CA TYR A 254 6.18 -12.27 18.69
C TYR A 254 7.49 -12.18 17.92
N ILE A 255 8.25 -11.09 18.10
CA ILE A 255 9.61 -10.95 17.55
C ILE A 255 10.54 -10.66 18.73
N ASN A 256 11.52 -11.54 18.97
CA ASN A 256 12.43 -11.49 20.13
C ASN A 256 11.68 -11.30 21.46
N GLY A 257 10.56 -12.01 21.63
CA GLY A 257 9.70 -11.94 22.82
C GLY A 257 8.75 -10.74 22.87
N LYS A 258 8.95 -9.70 22.05
CA LYS A 258 8.03 -8.56 21.95
C LYS A 258 6.74 -8.99 21.25
N PHE A 259 5.60 -8.78 21.89
CA PHE A 259 4.30 -9.07 21.30
C PHE A 259 3.97 -8.06 20.20
N MET A 260 3.79 -8.55 18.98
CA MET A 260 3.52 -7.73 17.80
C MET A 260 2.02 -7.62 17.48
N GLY A 261 1.17 -8.36 18.17
CA GLY A 261 -0.28 -8.29 17.97
C GLY A 261 -0.89 -9.49 17.27
N LEU A 262 -2.13 -9.30 16.83
CA LEU A 262 -2.91 -10.24 16.02
C LEU A 262 -2.56 -10.05 14.54
N TYR A 263 -2.34 -11.15 13.83
CA TYR A 263 -2.10 -11.18 12.40
C TYR A 263 -2.99 -12.22 11.74
N LEU A 264 -3.40 -11.95 10.49
CA LEU A 264 -3.93 -12.99 9.62
C LEU A 264 -2.74 -13.72 8.99
N VAL A 265 -2.62 -15.02 9.21
CA VAL A 265 -1.68 -15.90 8.50
C VAL A 265 -2.36 -16.37 7.24
N ARG A 266 -1.71 -16.18 6.10
CA ARG A 266 -2.16 -16.64 4.79
C ARG A 266 -1.10 -17.49 4.12
N ASP A 267 -1.54 -18.46 3.33
CA ASP A 267 -0.68 -19.17 2.39
C ASP A 267 -0.14 -18.23 1.29
N ALA A 268 0.62 -18.76 0.33
CA ALA A 268 1.09 -18.03 -0.82
C ALA A 268 1.07 -18.91 -2.07
N PHE A 269 0.67 -18.33 -3.22
CA PHE A 269 0.82 -18.98 -4.51
C PHE A 269 2.31 -19.11 -4.84
N LYS A 270 2.88 -20.25 -4.47
CA LYS A 270 4.26 -20.67 -4.71
C LYS A 270 4.27 -22.17 -4.94
N SER A 271 5.44 -22.70 -5.32
CA SER A 271 5.57 -24.11 -5.73
C SER A 271 5.06 -25.13 -4.71
N GLN A 272 5.09 -24.84 -3.40
CA GLN A 272 4.54 -25.76 -2.40
C GLN A 272 3.01 -25.80 -2.45
N TRP A 273 2.35 -24.65 -2.61
CA TRP A 273 0.90 -24.59 -2.77
C TRP A 273 0.49 -25.29 -4.06
N ILE A 274 1.22 -25.08 -5.16
CA ILE A 274 0.95 -25.77 -6.44
C ILE A 274 1.12 -27.28 -6.32
N LYS A 275 2.18 -27.77 -5.67
CA LYS A 275 2.34 -29.19 -5.37
C LYS A 275 1.15 -29.76 -4.61
N ASN A 276 0.67 -29.04 -3.58
CA ASN A 276 -0.43 -29.51 -2.74
C ASN A 276 -1.79 -29.55 -3.47
N ASN A 277 -2.01 -28.66 -4.45
CA ASN A 277 -3.32 -28.49 -5.11
C ASN A 277 -3.38 -29.11 -6.52
N TYR A 278 -2.26 -29.20 -7.22
CA TYR A 278 -2.16 -29.66 -8.63
C TYR A 278 -1.12 -30.77 -8.84
N GLY A 279 -0.36 -31.15 -7.81
CA GLY A 279 0.65 -32.22 -7.90
C GLY A 279 1.95 -31.84 -8.63
N GLU A 280 2.06 -30.62 -9.19
CA GLU A 280 3.28 -30.17 -9.87
C GLU A 280 4.34 -29.72 -8.86
N GLU A 281 5.48 -30.43 -8.84
CA GLU A 281 6.63 -30.06 -8.02
C GLU A 281 7.48 -28.97 -8.67
N ASN A 282 8.00 -28.03 -7.87
CA ASN A 282 8.96 -27.02 -8.33
C ASN A 282 8.51 -26.22 -9.57
N THR A 283 7.20 -25.97 -9.68
CA THR A 283 6.62 -25.21 -10.79
C THR A 283 7.37 -23.89 -11.06
N LYS A 284 7.47 -23.56 -12.35
CA LYS A 284 7.94 -22.27 -12.88
C LYS A 284 6.87 -21.57 -13.71
N HIS A 285 5.63 -22.00 -13.53
CA HIS A 285 4.50 -21.67 -14.39
C HIS A 285 3.49 -20.75 -13.70
N LEU A 286 3.95 -19.98 -12.71
CA LEU A 286 3.16 -18.99 -12.00
C LEU A 286 3.47 -17.59 -12.52
N TYR A 287 2.42 -16.80 -12.73
CA TYR A 287 2.50 -15.46 -13.30
C TYR A 287 1.73 -14.49 -12.43
N GLU A 288 2.43 -13.55 -11.80
CA GLU A 288 1.84 -12.50 -10.99
C GLU A 288 1.45 -11.32 -11.88
N CYS A 289 0.21 -10.83 -11.73
CA CYS A 289 -0.32 -9.76 -12.58
C CYS A 289 -0.18 -8.39 -11.92
N GLU A 290 0.10 -7.38 -12.75
CA GLU A 290 0.19 -5.98 -12.37
C GLU A 290 -0.09 -5.11 -13.59
N LYS A 291 -0.86 -4.03 -13.40
CA LYS A 291 -1.14 -3.08 -14.49
C LYS A 291 0.14 -2.48 -15.11
N SER A 292 1.22 -2.34 -14.34
CA SER A 292 2.50 -1.78 -14.81
C SER A 292 3.33 -2.76 -15.64
N TYR A 293 2.96 -4.04 -15.73
CA TYR A 293 3.73 -5.06 -16.45
C TYR A 293 3.52 -5.07 -17.96
N GLY A 294 2.46 -4.43 -18.46
CA GLY A 294 2.13 -4.40 -19.88
C GLY A 294 1.06 -3.39 -20.23
N GLN A 295 0.60 -3.43 -21.49
CA GLN A 295 -0.46 -2.55 -22.02
C GLN A 295 -1.68 -3.33 -22.53
N SER A 296 -1.73 -4.65 -22.35
CA SER A 296 -2.90 -5.44 -22.75
C SER A 296 -4.09 -5.06 -21.87
N THR A 297 -5.28 -4.99 -22.46
CA THR A 297 -6.53 -4.81 -21.71
C THR A 297 -7.09 -6.12 -21.16
N ILE A 298 -6.46 -7.26 -21.49
CA ILE A 298 -6.92 -8.59 -21.08
C ILE A 298 -6.23 -9.02 -19.77
N PHE A 299 -4.91 -9.26 -19.83
CA PHE A 299 -4.06 -9.60 -18.67
C PHE A 299 -2.66 -8.99 -18.84
N ASN A 300 -2.06 -8.52 -17.74
CA ASN A 300 -0.68 -8.02 -17.71
C ASN A 300 0.08 -8.71 -16.59
N CYS A 301 0.80 -9.79 -16.89
CA CYS A 301 1.46 -10.62 -15.88
C CYS A 301 2.91 -10.90 -16.24
N ARG A 302 3.72 -11.22 -15.23
CA ARG A 302 5.11 -11.65 -15.36
C ARG A 302 5.32 -12.94 -14.58
N ASN A 303 6.22 -13.78 -15.06
CA ASN A 303 6.61 -14.98 -14.36
C ASN A 303 7.11 -14.62 -12.94
N ASP A 304 6.68 -15.37 -11.93
CA ASP A 304 7.03 -15.09 -10.54
C ASP A 304 8.48 -15.45 -10.19
N ASP A 305 9.17 -16.20 -11.06
CA ASP A 305 10.62 -16.33 -11.07
C ASP A 305 11.24 -15.15 -11.83
N GLU A 306 11.77 -14.17 -11.08
CA GLU A 306 12.42 -12.97 -11.61
C GLU A 306 13.61 -13.25 -12.55
N LYS A 307 14.14 -14.49 -12.57
CA LYS A 307 15.18 -14.90 -13.52
C LYS A 307 14.63 -15.09 -14.95
N ILE A 308 13.33 -15.32 -15.09
CA ILE A 308 12.66 -15.51 -16.39
C ILE A 308 12.18 -14.14 -16.89
N LYS A 309 13.00 -13.49 -17.72
CA LYS A 309 12.69 -12.16 -18.27
C LYS A 309 11.83 -12.21 -19.53
N ASN A 310 12.07 -13.20 -20.38
CA ASN A 310 11.39 -13.39 -21.66
C ASN A 310 10.74 -14.77 -21.66
N ASP A 311 9.43 -14.81 -21.40
CA ASP A 311 8.68 -16.06 -21.32
C ASP A 311 7.86 -16.28 -22.60
N PRO A 312 8.20 -17.25 -23.46
CA PRO A 312 7.47 -17.51 -24.69
C PRO A 312 6.05 -18.04 -24.45
N ASN A 313 5.81 -18.72 -23.32
CA ASN A 313 4.47 -19.22 -22.97
C ASN A 313 3.52 -18.04 -22.73
N TRP A 314 3.99 -17.02 -22.01
CA TRP A 314 3.23 -15.80 -21.77
C TRP A 314 2.91 -15.06 -23.08
N THR A 315 3.91 -14.84 -23.93
CA THR A 315 3.72 -14.16 -25.23
C THR A 315 2.71 -14.92 -26.09
N THR A 316 2.84 -16.25 -26.17
CA THR A 316 1.92 -17.11 -26.93
C THR A 316 0.50 -17.07 -26.37
N PHE A 317 0.34 -17.05 -25.05
CA PHE A 317 -0.96 -16.97 -24.39
C PHE A 317 -1.69 -15.68 -24.74
N ILE A 318 -1.04 -14.52 -24.59
CA ILE A 318 -1.63 -13.23 -24.94
C ILE A 318 -1.97 -13.17 -26.43
N GLU A 319 -1.09 -13.65 -27.32
CA GLU A 319 -1.40 -13.70 -28.75
C GLU A 319 -2.61 -14.57 -29.08
N LYS A 320 -2.75 -15.73 -28.43
CA LYS A 320 -3.91 -16.61 -28.60
C LYS A 320 -5.19 -15.93 -28.11
N LEU A 321 -5.16 -15.30 -26.93
CA LEU A 321 -6.27 -14.52 -26.42
C LEU A 321 -6.65 -13.41 -27.40
N GLU A 322 -5.68 -12.65 -27.94
CA GLU A 322 -5.92 -11.56 -28.90
C GLU A 322 -6.47 -12.03 -30.25
N LYS A 323 -6.13 -13.25 -30.69
CA LYS A 323 -6.65 -13.84 -31.94
C LYS A 323 -8.00 -14.51 -31.79
N ALA A 324 -8.32 -15.05 -30.61
CA ALA A 324 -9.57 -15.76 -30.36
C ALA A 324 -10.80 -14.85 -30.55
N LYS A 325 -11.85 -15.44 -31.14
CA LYS A 325 -13.12 -14.79 -31.52
C LYS A 325 -14.33 -15.48 -30.90
N THR A 326 -14.19 -16.74 -30.47
CA THR A 326 -15.29 -17.53 -29.91
C THR A 326 -14.94 -18.10 -28.54
N PRO A 327 -15.94 -18.40 -27.69
CA PRO A 327 -15.70 -19.08 -26.42
C PRO A 327 -14.96 -20.41 -26.56
N ASP A 328 -15.26 -21.19 -27.59
CA ASP A 328 -14.69 -22.53 -27.75
C ASP A 328 -13.21 -22.50 -28.10
N GLU A 329 -12.76 -21.53 -28.91
CA GLU A 329 -11.33 -21.28 -29.15
C GLU A 329 -10.58 -20.94 -27.84
N ILE A 330 -11.20 -20.15 -26.96
CA ILE A 330 -10.59 -19.76 -25.68
C ILE A 330 -10.50 -20.97 -24.74
N LYS A 331 -11.55 -21.80 -24.69
CA LYS A 331 -11.60 -23.01 -23.84
C LYS A 331 -10.50 -24.02 -24.15
N GLU A 332 -9.91 -23.99 -25.35
CA GLU A 332 -8.81 -24.90 -25.72
C GLU A 332 -7.55 -24.67 -24.89
N PHE A 333 -7.34 -23.46 -24.35
CA PHE A 333 -6.10 -23.10 -23.66
C PHE A 333 -6.31 -22.28 -22.37
N PHE A 334 -7.54 -21.91 -22.02
CA PHE A 334 -7.85 -21.10 -20.83
C PHE A 334 -9.06 -21.65 -20.06
N ASP A 335 -9.01 -21.58 -18.74
CA ASP A 335 -10.10 -21.98 -17.86
C ASP A 335 -11.23 -20.94 -17.80
N VAL A 336 -12.05 -20.98 -18.85
CA VAL A 336 -13.22 -20.11 -19.02
C VAL A 336 -14.23 -20.28 -17.89
N ASP A 337 -14.44 -21.51 -17.39
CA ASP A 337 -15.39 -21.79 -16.31
C ASP A 337 -14.98 -21.07 -15.03
N THR A 338 -13.72 -21.30 -14.59
CA THR A 338 -13.16 -20.63 -13.42
C THR A 338 -13.21 -19.11 -13.58
N PHE A 339 -12.88 -18.59 -14.77
CA PHE A 339 -12.93 -17.16 -15.04
C PHE A 339 -14.34 -16.57 -14.92
N ILE A 340 -15.37 -17.22 -15.47
CA ILE A 340 -16.78 -16.78 -15.37
C ILE A 340 -17.26 -16.83 -13.92
N ARG A 341 -16.96 -17.91 -13.20
CA ARG A 341 -17.33 -18.08 -11.79
C ARG A 341 -16.68 -17.01 -10.90
N TRP A 342 -15.45 -16.61 -11.19
CA TRP A 342 -14.82 -15.47 -10.53
C TRP A 342 -15.57 -14.16 -10.74
N GLN A 343 -16.17 -13.93 -11.92
CA GLN A 343 -16.92 -12.69 -12.18
C GLN A 343 -18.19 -12.60 -11.32
N VAL A 344 -18.91 -13.72 -11.18
CA VAL A 344 -20.07 -13.83 -10.29
C VAL A 344 -19.67 -13.63 -8.83
N ALA A 345 -18.58 -14.25 -8.39
CA ALA A 345 -18.07 -14.08 -7.03
C ALA A 345 -17.66 -12.62 -6.75
N ARG A 346 -16.92 -11.99 -7.68
CA ARG A 346 -16.52 -10.58 -7.57
C ARG A 346 -17.74 -9.65 -7.40
N TYR A 347 -18.84 -9.92 -8.09
CA TYR A 347 -20.09 -9.15 -7.93
C TYR A 347 -20.67 -9.29 -6.51
N LEU A 348 -20.92 -10.52 -6.07
CA LEU A 348 -21.58 -10.80 -4.79
C LEU A 348 -20.78 -10.26 -3.60
N PHE A 349 -19.47 -10.49 -3.61
CA PHE A 349 -18.58 -10.12 -2.52
C PHE A 349 -18.02 -8.70 -2.64
N GLY A 350 -18.29 -7.97 -3.73
CA GLY A 350 -17.83 -6.59 -3.92
C GLY A 350 -16.32 -6.47 -4.12
N SER A 351 -15.71 -7.45 -4.79
CA SER A 351 -14.26 -7.56 -5.00
C SER A 351 -13.80 -6.64 -6.15
N TRP A 352 -13.87 -5.33 -5.92
CA TRP A 352 -13.62 -4.30 -6.94
C TRP A 352 -12.15 -4.18 -7.33
N ASP A 353 -11.24 -4.65 -6.49
CA ASP A 353 -9.78 -4.55 -6.67
C ASP A 353 -9.16 -5.79 -7.36
N HIS A 354 -9.99 -6.61 -8.02
CA HIS A 354 -9.59 -7.82 -8.76
C HIS A 354 -9.89 -7.71 -10.26
N ASN A 355 -9.62 -6.56 -10.86
CA ASN A 355 -9.72 -6.42 -12.32
C ASN A 355 -8.70 -7.33 -13.02
N SER A 356 -9.09 -7.98 -14.12
CA SER A 356 -8.28 -9.04 -14.76
C SER A 356 -6.85 -8.60 -15.12
N HIS A 357 -6.68 -7.35 -15.57
CA HIS A 357 -5.38 -6.81 -16.00
C HIS A 357 -4.60 -6.09 -14.87
N GLY A 358 -5.04 -6.21 -13.61
CA GLY A 358 -4.49 -5.53 -12.45
C GLY A 358 -3.80 -6.47 -11.46
N HIS A 359 -3.49 -5.93 -10.27
CA HIS A 359 -2.92 -6.69 -9.16
C HIS A 359 -3.94 -7.67 -8.56
N ASN A 360 -3.55 -8.45 -7.55
CA ASN A 360 -4.38 -9.48 -6.88
C ASN A 360 -4.82 -10.68 -7.76
N ASN A 361 -4.35 -10.73 -9.01
CA ASN A 361 -4.55 -11.82 -9.93
C ASN A 361 -3.24 -12.61 -10.10
N VAL A 362 -3.35 -13.94 -10.16
CA VAL A 362 -2.26 -14.84 -10.56
C VAL A 362 -2.79 -15.74 -11.68
N LEU A 363 -1.96 -16.00 -12.67
CA LEU A 363 -2.23 -17.02 -13.69
C LEU A 363 -1.28 -18.19 -13.51
N TYR A 364 -1.81 -19.40 -13.66
CA TYR A 364 -1.05 -20.63 -13.61
C TYR A 364 -1.18 -21.38 -14.93
N LEU A 365 -0.05 -21.74 -15.54
CA LEU A 365 -0.02 -22.62 -16.71
C LEU A 365 0.03 -24.07 -16.22
N TYR A 366 -1.12 -24.72 -16.21
CA TYR A 366 -1.30 -26.11 -15.81
C TYR A 366 -1.13 -27.03 -17.02
N HIS A 367 -0.37 -28.11 -16.86
CA HIS A 367 -0.28 -29.18 -17.85
C HIS A 367 -1.17 -30.35 -17.43
N ASP A 368 -2.26 -30.57 -18.17
CA ASP A 368 -3.16 -31.69 -17.94
C ASP A 368 -2.58 -32.97 -18.54
N THR A 369 -1.95 -33.79 -17.69
CA THR A 369 -1.38 -35.09 -18.08
C THR A 369 -2.39 -36.10 -18.63
N THR A 370 -3.70 -35.90 -18.43
CA THR A 370 -4.73 -36.80 -18.96
C THR A 370 -5.10 -36.49 -20.40
N THR A 371 -5.06 -35.21 -20.78
CA THR A 371 -5.38 -34.75 -22.13
C THR A 371 -4.16 -34.34 -22.95
N ASP A 372 -2.98 -34.31 -22.32
CA ASP A 372 -1.70 -33.82 -22.86
C ASP A 372 -1.83 -32.39 -23.40
N LYS A 373 -2.53 -31.53 -22.63
CA LYS A 373 -2.81 -30.14 -23.01
C LYS A 373 -2.47 -29.17 -21.90
N ASP A 374 -1.95 -28.02 -22.31
CA ASP A 374 -1.70 -26.90 -21.43
C ASP A 374 -2.93 -26.00 -21.31
N LYS A 375 -3.26 -25.61 -20.09
CA LYS A 375 -4.40 -24.75 -19.76
C LYS A 375 -4.00 -23.68 -18.75
N TRP A 376 -4.35 -22.44 -19.05
CA TRP A 376 -4.16 -21.31 -18.16
C TRP A 376 -5.33 -21.18 -17.18
N ILE A 377 -5.04 -21.15 -15.88
CA ILE A 377 -6.04 -21.08 -14.81
C ILE A 377 -5.87 -19.76 -14.02
N PRO A 378 -6.94 -18.95 -13.87
CA PRO A 378 -6.90 -17.72 -13.09
C PRO A 378 -7.16 -17.96 -11.60
N PHE A 379 -6.27 -17.44 -10.77
CA PHE A 379 -6.32 -17.47 -9.31
C PHE A 379 -6.45 -16.05 -8.75
N LEU A 380 -7.25 -15.88 -7.68
CA LEU A 380 -7.40 -14.60 -6.98
C LEU A 380 -6.98 -14.71 -5.51
N TYR A 381 -6.50 -13.60 -4.93
CA TYR A 381 -6.15 -13.45 -3.52
C TYR A 381 -6.26 -11.97 -3.07
N ASP A 382 -6.05 -11.66 -1.78
CA ASP A 382 -6.18 -10.30 -1.19
C ASP A 382 -7.64 -9.82 -1.22
N PHE A 383 -8.47 -10.35 -0.31
CA PHE A 383 -9.90 -10.10 -0.21
C PHE A 383 -10.26 -9.17 0.97
N ASP A 384 -9.29 -8.46 1.53
CA ASP A 384 -9.47 -7.48 2.61
C ASP A 384 -10.38 -6.31 2.20
N LEU A 385 -10.45 -5.99 0.90
CA LEU A 385 -11.30 -4.95 0.32
C LEU A 385 -12.71 -5.43 -0.08
N ASN A 386 -13.08 -6.67 0.24
CA ASN A 386 -14.41 -7.21 -0.04
C ASN A 386 -15.46 -6.69 0.95
N PHE A 387 -16.72 -7.03 0.70
CA PHE A 387 -17.87 -6.78 1.56
C PHE A 387 -18.03 -5.30 1.94
N GLY A 388 -17.92 -4.43 0.94
CA GLY A 388 -18.13 -3.00 1.11
C GLY A 388 -17.04 -2.28 1.90
N ASN A 389 -15.84 -2.86 1.97
CA ASN A 389 -14.69 -2.21 2.59
C ASN A 389 -14.02 -1.24 1.63
N TYR A 390 -13.59 -0.10 2.17
CA TYR A 390 -12.80 0.92 1.48
C TYR A 390 -13.54 1.59 0.30
N ARG A 391 -13.39 2.92 0.17
CA ARG A 391 -14.09 3.77 -0.82
C ARG A 391 -15.63 3.72 -0.72
N ASP A 392 -16.32 4.50 -1.55
CA ASP A 392 -17.79 4.56 -1.58
C ASP A 392 -18.40 3.42 -2.41
N THR A 393 -18.17 2.19 -1.96
CA THR A 393 -18.83 1.01 -2.52
C THR A 393 -20.33 1.03 -2.20
N LYS A 394 -21.14 0.48 -3.11
CA LYS A 394 -22.60 0.46 -3.02
C LYS A 394 -23.12 -0.97 -3.11
N PRO A 395 -23.97 -1.44 -2.17
CA PRO A 395 -24.56 -2.78 -2.23
C PRO A 395 -25.73 -2.89 -3.23
N ASP A 396 -26.30 -1.78 -3.65
CA ASP A 396 -27.48 -1.67 -4.52
C ASP A 396 -27.13 -1.27 -5.96
N ILE A 397 -26.19 -2.00 -6.55
CA ILE A 397 -25.67 -1.75 -7.90
C ILE A 397 -25.72 -3.03 -8.73
N THR A 398 -25.98 -2.92 -10.04
CA THR A 398 -26.16 -4.06 -10.93
C THR A 398 -24.84 -4.77 -11.25
N PHE A 399 -24.91 -6.01 -11.74
CA PHE A 399 -23.73 -6.78 -12.18
C PHE A 399 -23.00 -6.07 -13.31
N ASN A 400 -23.74 -5.53 -14.28
CA ASN A 400 -23.15 -4.84 -15.42
C ASN A 400 -22.34 -3.60 -15.01
N GLU A 401 -22.83 -2.82 -14.05
CA GLU A 401 -22.14 -1.61 -13.59
C GLU A 401 -20.85 -1.88 -12.82
N VAL A 402 -20.73 -3.05 -12.17
CA VAL A 402 -19.56 -3.37 -11.31
C VAL A 402 -18.54 -4.25 -12.02
N VAL A 403 -19.00 -5.24 -12.79
CA VAL A 403 -18.14 -6.33 -13.26
C VAL A 403 -17.77 -6.21 -14.72
N VAL A 404 -18.68 -5.72 -15.58
CA VAL A 404 -18.46 -5.77 -17.03
C VAL A 404 -17.38 -4.77 -17.44
N ASP A 405 -16.26 -5.29 -17.92
CA ASP A 405 -15.17 -4.50 -18.47
C ASP A 405 -15.27 -4.46 -20.01
N THR A 406 -15.80 -3.35 -20.53
CA THR A 406 -15.98 -3.16 -21.98
C THR A 406 -14.66 -3.03 -22.75
N LYS A 407 -13.53 -2.81 -22.07
CA LYS A 407 -12.20 -2.75 -22.69
C LYS A 407 -11.57 -4.12 -22.82
N ASN A 408 -12.02 -5.09 -22.04
CA ASN A 408 -11.53 -6.46 -22.09
C ASN A 408 -12.45 -7.31 -22.96
N LYS A 409 -11.99 -7.66 -24.16
CA LYS A 409 -12.78 -8.41 -25.15
C LYS A 409 -13.23 -9.80 -24.68
N LEU A 410 -12.62 -10.37 -23.63
CA LEU A 410 -13.12 -11.63 -23.06
C LEU A 410 -14.54 -11.49 -22.53
N TYR A 411 -14.90 -10.33 -21.98
CA TYR A 411 -16.25 -10.10 -21.45
C TYR A 411 -17.30 -10.12 -22.56
N SER A 412 -16.99 -9.60 -23.75
CA SER A 412 -17.91 -9.67 -24.88
C SER A 412 -17.93 -11.06 -25.54
N ILE A 413 -16.77 -11.69 -25.76
CA ILE A 413 -16.70 -13.03 -26.39
C ILE A 413 -17.39 -14.08 -25.52
N LEU A 414 -17.18 -14.04 -24.21
CA LEU A 414 -17.76 -14.99 -23.25
C LEU A 414 -19.15 -14.57 -22.75
N GLU A 415 -19.71 -13.49 -23.29
CA GLU A 415 -21.02 -12.95 -22.90
C GLU A 415 -21.15 -12.74 -21.38
N ILE A 416 -20.11 -12.20 -20.74
CA ILE A 416 -20.10 -11.89 -19.30
C ILE A 416 -20.92 -10.63 -19.08
N ASN A 417 -22.21 -10.81 -18.82
CA ASN A 417 -23.15 -9.75 -18.50
C ASN A 417 -24.40 -10.36 -17.83
N GLU A 418 -25.27 -9.52 -17.32
CA GLU A 418 -26.42 -9.95 -16.52
C GLU A 418 -27.61 -10.48 -17.33
N THR A 419 -27.54 -10.51 -18.66
CA THR A 419 -28.56 -11.18 -19.51
C THR A 419 -28.19 -12.61 -19.85
N ASN A 420 -26.95 -13.03 -19.56
CA ASN A 420 -26.49 -14.39 -19.80
C ASN A 420 -27.11 -15.38 -18.78
N PRO A 421 -27.84 -16.41 -19.23
CA PRO A 421 -28.48 -17.38 -18.33
C PRO A 421 -27.50 -18.13 -17.42
N LEU A 422 -26.26 -18.38 -17.88
CA LEU A 422 -25.24 -19.02 -17.07
C LEU A 422 -24.81 -18.11 -15.90
N ILE A 423 -24.64 -16.80 -16.15
CA ILE A 423 -24.29 -15.83 -15.12
C ILE A 423 -25.39 -15.75 -14.06
N LEU A 424 -26.65 -15.66 -14.48
CA LEU A 424 -27.80 -15.63 -13.57
C LEU A 424 -27.92 -16.92 -12.76
N SER A 425 -27.77 -18.08 -13.41
CA SER A 425 -27.82 -19.38 -12.73
C SER A 425 -26.69 -19.55 -11.70
N LEU A 426 -25.47 -19.16 -12.03
CA LEU A 426 -24.33 -19.20 -11.10
C LEU A 426 -24.53 -18.21 -9.95
N MET A 427 -25.11 -17.04 -10.23
CA MET A 427 -25.40 -16.03 -9.21
C MET A 427 -26.41 -16.57 -8.18
N GLU A 428 -27.50 -17.15 -8.66
CA GLU A 428 -28.51 -17.78 -7.80
C GLU A 428 -27.92 -18.95 -6.99
N GLU A 429 -27.11 -19.81 -7.63
CA GLU A 429 -26.41 -20.90 -6.96
C GLU A 429 -25.50 -20.38 -5.83
N PHE A 430 -24.68 -19.38 -6.11
CA PHE A 430 -23.74 -18.82 -5.14
C PHE A 430 -24.49 -18.13 -3.99
N MET A 431 -25.62 -17.47 -4.26
CA MET A 431 -26.48 -16.89 -3.23
C MET A 431 -27.12 -17.94 -2.31
N GLN A 432 -27.47 -19.11 -2.84
CA GLN A 432 -28.02 -20.20 -2.03
C GLN A 432 -26.93 -20.86 -1.17
N GLN A 433 -25.76 -21.10 -1.76
CA GLN A 433 -24.66 -21.84 -1.13
C GLN A 433 -23.85 -20.99 -0.14
N VAL A 434 -23.30 -19.85 -0.58
CA VAL A 434 -22.27 -19.11 0.18
C VAL A 434 -22.60 -17.66 0.46
N PHE A 435 -23.24 -16.95 -0.46
CA PHE A 435 -23.70 -15.58 -0.26
C PHE A 435 -25.10 -15.56 0.37
N ASN A 436 -25.26 -16.34 1.43
CA ASN A 436 -26.52 -16.58 2.11
C ASN A 436 -26.47 -15.97 3.52
N PRO A 437 -27.35 -15.01 3.88
CA PRO A 437 -27.36 -14.37 5.18
C PRO A 437 -27.44 -15.35 6.37
N LEU A 438 -28.18 -16.46 6.23
CA LEU A 438 -28.27 -17.50 7.28
C LEU A 438 -26.89 -18.07 7.63
N PHE A 439 -26.09 -18.35 6.61
CA PHE A 439 -24.76 -18.95 6.77
C PHE A 439 -23.71 -17.90 7.14
N LEU A 440 -23.66 -16.78 6.40
CA LEU A 440 -22.63 -15.77 6.60
C LEU A 440 -22.75 -15.07 7.95
N PHE A 441 -23.97 -14.75 8.43
CA PHE A 441 -24.11 -14.09 9.73
C PHE A 441 -23.62 -14.99 10.85
N THR A 442 -23.99 -16.27 10.81
CA THR A 442 -23.51 -17.28 11.76
C THR A 442 -21.99 -17.41 11.72
N ARG A 443 -21.38 -17.43 10.53
CA ARG A 443 -19.92 -17.50 10.39
C ARG A 443 -19.23 -16.25 10.97
N ILE A 444 -19.76 -15.07 10.67
CA ILE A 444 -19.26 -13.79 11.18
C ILE A 444 -19.34 -13.76 12.71
N ASP A 445 -20.45 -14.20 13.30
CA ASP A 445 -20.62 -14.23 14.76
C ASP A 445 -19.61 -15.15 15.44
N ARG A 446 -19.36 -16.33 14.86
CA ARG A 446 -18.34 -17.26 15.38
C ARG A 446 -16.94 -16.64 15.32
N LEU A 447 -16.56 -16.07 14.18
CA LEU A 447 -15.27 -15.39 14.01
C LEU A 447 -15.15 -14.20 14.97
N LYS A 448 -16.21 -13.41 15.12
CA LYS A 448 -16.26 -12.28 16.05
C LYS A 448 -16.04 -12.72 17.49
N VAL A 449 -16.71 -13.78 17.93
CA VAL A 449 -16.55 -14.35 19.27
C VAL A 449 -15.12 -14.86 19.49
N PHE A 450 -14.59 -15.61 18.52
CA PHE A 450 -13.22 -16.14 18.56
C PHE A 450 -12.16 -15.03 18.64
N LEU A 451 -12.30 -14.00 17.80
CA LEU A 451 -11.33 -12.91 17.68
C LEU A 451 -11.45 -11.87 18.80
N LYS A 452 -12.57 -11.84 19.53
CA LYS A 452 -12.95 -10.81 20.50
C LYS A 452 -11.80 -10.36 21.41
N SER A 453 -11.16 -11.30 22.12
CA SER A 453 -10.09 -10.98 23.06
C SER A 453 -8.78 -10.60 22.37
N TYR A 454 -8.53 -11.15 21.19
CA TYR A 454 -7.29 -10.92 20.45
C TYR A 454 -7.28 -9.55 19.78
N VAL A 455 -8.38 -9.16 19.14
CA VAL A 455 -8.53 -7.82 18.56
C VAL A 455 -8.52 -6.77 19.66
N LYS A 456 -9.18 -7.02 20.80
CA LYS A 456 -9.10 -6.10 21.96
C LYS A 456 -7.65 -5.88 22.38
N LYS A 457 -6.87 -6.95 22.53
CA LYS A 457 -5.45 -6.84 22.88
C LYS A 457 -4.62 -6.13 21.81
N ASP A 458 -4.91 -6.36 20.52
CA ASP A 458 -4.24 -5.70 19.40
C ASP A 458 -4.50 -4.18 19.33
N ARG A 459 -5.71 -3.77 19.68
CA ARG A 459 -6.21 -2.39 19.64
C ARG A 459 -6.17 -1.71 21.02
N THR A 460 -5.37 -2.22 21.96
CA THR A 460 -5.14 -1.60 23.26
C THR A 460 -3.67 -1.25 23.40
N ALA A 461 -3.38 0.00 23.74
CA ALA A 461 -2.03 0.45 24.04
C ALA A 461 -1.53 -0.11 25.38
N ASP A 462 -0.21 -0.28 25.50
CA ASP A 462 0.44 -0.52 26.78
C ASP A 462 0.48 0.75 27.65
N GLU A 463 1.07 0.65 28.85
CA GLU A 463 1.20 1.74 29.81
C GLU A 463 1.97 2.96 29.25
N ASN A 464 2.79 2.74 28.22
CA ASN A 464 3.57 3.79 27.55
C ASN A 464 2.87 4.34 26.29
N GLY A 465 1.62 3.93 26.03
CA GLY A 465 0.86 4.35 24.85
C GLY A 465 1.21 3.61 23.56
N ASN A 466 2.03 2.55 23.61
CA ASN A 466 2.41 1.79 22.43
C ASN A 466 1.40 0.68 22.13
N TYR A 467 0.98 0.59 20.88
CA TYR A 467 0.14 -0.51 20.42
C TYR A 467 0.98 -1.68 19.90
N PRO A 468 0.53 -2.93 20.07
CA PRO A 468 1.23 -4.10 19.54
C PRO A 468 1.53 -3.97 18.04
N GLY A 469 2.81 -4.20 17.69
CA GLY A 469 3.31 -4.23 16.31
C GLY A 469 3.27 -2.91 15.56
N ARG A 470 2.87 -1.80 16.19
CA ARG A 470 2.82 -0.47 15.57
C ARG A 470 4.13 0.27 15.85
N PHE A 471 4.75 0.73 14.78
CA PHE A 471 5.93 1.58 14.82
C PHE A 471 5.49 3.03 14.73
N ALA A 472 6.18 3.92 15.44
CA ALA A 472 5.96 5.35 15.27
C ALA A 472 6.45 5.78 13.88
N ARG A 473 5.62 6.57 13.18
CA ARG A 473 5.87 7.02 11.81
C ARG A 473 5.71 8.53 11.68
N MET A 474 6.22 9.07 10.58
CA MET A 474 6.01 10.46 10.14
C MET A 474 4.55 10.74 9.76
N GLY A 475 3.99 9.85 8.94
CA GLY A 475 2.58 9.87 8.56
C GLY A 475 1.79 8.84 9.35
N ASN A 476 0.58 9.23 9.75
CA ASN A 476 -0.39 8.33 10.34
C ASN A 476 -1.52 8.14 9.33
N HIS A 477 -1.88 6.90 9.08
CA HIS A 477 -3.05 6.59 8.27
C HIS A 477 -4.28 6.47 9.17
N VAL A 478 -5.42 6.97 8.72
CA VAL A 478 -6.67 6.88 9.48
C VAL A 478 -7.05 5.41 9.78
N GLN A 479 -6.67 4.46 8.94
CA GLN A 479 -6.86 3.03 9.15
C GLN A 479 -6.05 2.48 10.34
N ASP A 480 -4.93 3.12 10.70
CA ASP A 480 -4.17 2.76 11.91
C ASP A 480 -4.96 3.07 13.19
N SER A 481 -5.95 3.97 13.11
CA SER A 481 -6.74 4.44 14.27
C SER A 481 -7.96 3.59 14.61
N PHE A 482 -8.31 2.58 13.79
CA PHE A 482 -9.44 1.69 14.10
C PHE A 482 -9.28 1.03 15.47
N ASP A 483 -10.31 1.18 16.31
CA ASP A 483 -10.35 0.73 17.69
C ASP A 483 -11.14 -0.59 17.86
N TYR A 484 -11.29 -1.04 19.10
CA TYR A 484 -12.01 -2.28 19.40
C TYR A 484 -13.54 -2.15 19.23
N GLU A 485 -14.11 -0.95 19.40
CA GLU A 485 -15.54 -0.72 19.15
C GLU A 485 -15.85 -0.71 17.66
N ASP A 486 -14.93 -0.24 16.83
CA ASP A 486 -15.00 -0.34 15.37
C ASP A 486 -15.12 -1.81 14.94
N PHE A 487 -14.28 -2.70 15.47
CA PHE A 487 -14.41 -4.15 15.25
C PHE A 487 -15.80 -4.67 15.66
N LYS A 488 -16.28 -4.32 16.85
CA LYS A 488 -17.58 -4.79 17.35
C LYS A 488 -18.76 -4.30 16.51
N LYS A 489 -18.71 -3.07 16.02
CA LYS A 489 -19.82 -2.43 15.32
C LYS A 489 -19.78 -2.71 13.81
N ASN A 490 -18.60 -2.70 13.20
CA ASN A 490 -18.45 -2.94 11.77
C ASN A 490 -18.58 -4.43 11.39
N THR A 491 -18.45 -5.35 12.34
CA THR A 491 -18.89 -6.73 12.12
C THR A 491 -20.42 -6.86 12.01
N GLU A 492 -21.17 -5.85 12.44
CA GLU A 492 -22.64 -5.81 12.40
C GLU A 492 -23.10 -4.86 11.28
N PHE A 493 -23.96 -3.89 11.63
CA PHE A 493 -24.66 -3.00 10.71
C PHE A 493 -24.23 -1.54 10.82
N THR A 494 -23.03 -1.30 11.35
CA THR A 494 -22.47 0.06 11.45
C THR A 494 -21.45 0.28 10.34
N THR A 495 -21.70 1.29 9.52
CA THR A 495 -20.72 1.82 8.57
C THR A 495 -19.72 2.71 9.30
N ILE A 496 -18.43 2.45 9.12
CA ILE A 496 -17.37 3.34 9.61
C ILE A 496 -17.02 4.33 8.51
N LYS A 497 -17.00 5.61 8.85
CA LYS A 497 -16.40 6.67 8.05
C LYS A 497 -15.16 7.16 8.76
N ALA A 498 -14.08 7.27 8.00
CA ALA A 498 -12.77 7.63 8.48
C ALA A 498 -12.19 8.66 7.51
N SER A 499 -11.88 9.86 7.99
CA SER A 499 -11.37 10.93 7.14
C SER A 499 -9.87 11.08 7.35
N GLN A 500 -9.10 10.87 6.29
CA GLN A 500 -7.70 11.28 6.26
C GLN A 500 -7.65 12.72 5.77
N CYS A 501 -7.09 13.62 6.56
CA CYS A 501 -6.95 15.02 6.19
C CYS A 501 -5.48 15.40 6.07
N SER A 502 -5.13 16.10 5.00
CA SER A 502 -3.82 16.67 4.74
C SER A 502 -3.92 18.19 4.50
N GLY A 503 -2.77 18.87 4.50
CA GLY A 503 -2.66 20.31 4.28
C GLY A 503 -2.60 21.16 5.57
N VAL A 504 -2.21 22.43 5.40
CA VAL A 504 -1.85 23.35 6.51
C VAL A 504 -3.00 23.54 7.50
N ASN A 505 -4.25 23.48 7.03
CA ASN A 505 -5.44 23.58 7.87
C ASN A 505 -6.36 22.34 7.78
N GLY A 506 -5.87 21.21 7.23
CA GLY A 506 -6.70 20.02 7.00
C GLY A 506 -7.78 20.22 5.93
N GLU A 507 -7.51 21.06 4.93
CA GLU A 507 -8.46 21.43 3.88
C GLU A 507 -8.68 20.28 2.89
N ASN A 508 -7.69 19.39 2.74
CA ASN A 508 -7.76 18.26 1.82
C ASN A 508 -8.08 16.99 2.60
N CYS A 509 -9.37 16.69 2.77
CA CYS A 509 -9.80 15.45 3.39
C CYS A 509 -10.35 14.48 2.33
N TYR A 510 -9.94 13.21 2.42
CA TYR A 510 -10.63 12.13 1.72
C TYR A 510 -11.22 11.15 2.72
N ASP A 511 -12.42 10.68 2.41
CA ASP A 511 -13.16 9.75 3.25
C ASP A 511 -12.93 8.32 2.79
N ILE A 512 -12.66 7.46 3.76
CA ILE A 512 -12.71 6.01 3.63
C ILE A 512 -13.98 5.56 4.32
N LYS A 513 -14.75 4.73 3.61
CA LYS A 513 -15.98 4.14 4.13
C LYS A 513 -15.81 2.62 4.19
N SER A 514 -16.23 2.04 5.29
CA SER A 514 -16.28 0.59 5.48
C SER A 514 -17.69 0.23 5.90
N ILE A 515 -18.49 -0.33 5.00
CA ILE A 515 -19.88 -0.74 5.29
C ILE A 515 -19.84 -1.87 6.33
N GLY A 516 -20.82 -1.93 7.23
CA GLY A 516 -20.92 -3.05 8.18
C GLY A 516 -20.95 -4.39 7.44
N LEU A 517 -20.20 -5.39 7.91
CA LEU A 517 -20.03 -6.66 7.21
C LEU A 517 -21.37 -7.36 6.98
N LYS A 518 -22.23 -7.42 8.01
CA LYS A 518 -23.60 -7.95 7.88
C LYS A 518 -24.53 -7.02 7.12
N GLN A 519 -24.32 -5.70 7.22
CA GLN A 519 -25.05 -4.71 6.42
C GLN A 519 -24.85 -4.93 4.92
N TRP A 520 -23.60 -5.04 4.44
CA TRP A 520 -23.30 -5.30 3.03
C TRP A 520 -24.05 -6.53 2.53
N ILE A 521 -23.94 -7.64 3.27
CA ILE A 521 -24.56 -8.91 2.90
C ILE A 521 -26.08 -8.77 2.82
N ALA A 522 -26.72 -8.17 3.84
CA ALA A 522 -28.17 -7.99 3.84
C ALA A 522 -28.66 -7.10 2.68
N GLU A 523 -28.04 -5.94 2.50
CA GLU A 523 -28.46 -4.96 1.50
C GLU A 523 -28.23 -5.50 0.08
N ARG A 524 -27.05 -6.07 -0.20
CA ARG A 524 -26.73 -6.68 -1.50
C ARG A 524 -27.66 -7.84 -1.81
N PHE A 525 -27.89 -8.73 -0.84
CA PHE A 525 -28.76 -9.89 -1.04
C PHE A 525 -30.19 -9.44 -1.36
N LYS A 526 -30.77 -8.53 -0.55
CA LYS A 526 -32.11 -7.97 -0.80
C LYS A 526 -32.22 -7.29 -2.17
N PHE A 527 -31.20 -6.54 -2.57
CA PHE A 527 -31.16 -5.90 -3.88
C PHE A 527 -31.20 -6.93 -5.01
N ILE A 528 -30.34 -7.94 -4.97
CA ILE A 528 -30.25 -8.96 -6.03
C ILE A 528 -31.56 -9.75 -6.14
N CYS A 529 -32.14 -10.20 -5.02
CA CYS A 529 -33.42 -10.91 -5.02
C CYS A 529 -34.54 -10.11 -5.71
N LYS A 530 -34.62 -8.81 -5.41
CA LYS A 530 -35.62 -7.92 -6.00
C LYS A 530 -35.34 -7.63 -7.47
N HIS A 531 -34.10 -7.31 -7.81
CA HIS A 531 -33.71 -6.84 -9.14
C HIS A 531 -33.73 -7.96 -10.18
N TYR A 532 -33.22 -9.14 -9.83
CA TYR A 532 -33.15 -10.29 -10.74
C TYR A 532 -34.32 -11.28 -10.57
N HIS A 533 -35.26 -10.98 -9.67
CA HIS A 533 -36.45 -11.81 -9.40
C HIS A 533 -36.15 -13.25 -8.96
N PHE A 534 -35.07 -13.46 -8.20
CA PHE A 534 -34.72 -14.76 -7.64
C PHE A 534 -35.62 -15.12 -6.44
N ASP A 535 -35.90 -16.41 -6.26
CA ASP A 535 -36.60 -16.90 -5.06
C ASP A 535 -35.62 -16.94 -3.89
N CYS A 536 -35.73 -15.95 -3.03
CA CYS A 536 -34.92 -15.79 -1.83
C CYS A 536 -35.67 -16.07 -0.54
N SER A 537 -36.85 -16.69 -0.61
CA SER A 537 -37.73 -16.94 0.55
C SER A 537 -37.04 -17.73 1.66
N TYR A 538 -36.03 -18.54 1.31
CA TYR A 538 -35.20 -19.27 2.27
C TYR A 538 -34.45 -18.37 3.27
N ALA A 539 -34.22 -17.09 2.94
CA ALA A 539 -33.53 -16.13 3.80
C ALA A 539 -34.49 -15.21 4.58
N ASP A 540 -35.80 -15.29 4.34
CA ASP A 540 -36.81 -14.38 4.93
C ASP A 540 -36.79 -14.41 6.45
N ILE A 541 -36.52 -15.57 7.07
CA ILE A 541 -36.45 -15.70 8.52
C ILE A 541 -35.37 -14.79 9.15
N VAL A 542 -34.28 -14.51 8.42
CA VAL A 542 -33.24 -13.58 8.85
C VAL A 542 -33.58 -12.18 8.40
N LEU A 543 -33.97 -12.01 7.12
CA LEU A 543 -34.09 -10.70 6.48
C LEU A 543 -35.34 -9.92 6.85
N ASN A 544 -36.42 -10.63 7.21
CA ASN A 544 -37.73 -10.12 7.60
C ASN A 544 -38.15 -10.59 9.01
N GLY A 545 -37.29 -11.31 9.72
CA GLY A 545 -37.51 -11.69 11.11
C GLY A 545 -37.04 -10.64 12.12
N SER A 546 -37.34 -10.88 13.40
CA SER A 546 -37.00 -9.99 14.52
C SER A 546 -35.53 -9.59 14.61
N TYR A 547 -34.64 -10.39 14.01
CA TYR A 547 -33.20 -10.11 13.92
C TYR A 547 -32.91 -8.83 13.14
N MET A 548 -33.65 -8.54 12.07
CA MET A 548 -33.47 -7.33 11.24
C MET A 548 -34.45 -6.20 11.61
N GLU A 549 -35.57 -6.49 12.27
CA GLU A 549 -36.61 -5.50 12.62
C GLU A 549 -36.12 -4.33 13.49
N ASN A 550 -35.05 -4.53 14.27
CA ASN A 550 -34.51 -3.53 15.20
C ASN A 550 -33.08 -3.07 14.82
N VAL A 551 -32.62 -3.37 13.60
CA VAL A 551 -31.28 -2.99 13.16
C VAL A 551 -31.27 -1.52 12.79
N GLU A 552 -30.56 -0.72 13.58
CA GLU A 552 -30.25 0.68 13.24
C GLU A 552 -28.94 0.75 12.46
N ILE A 553 -29.03 1.10 11.17
CA ILE A 553 -27.85 1.44 10.37
C ILE A 553 -27.29 2.75 10.92
N SER A 554 -26.07 2.68 11.43
CA SER A 554 -25.38 3.81 12.04
C SER A 554 -24.08 4.12 11.32
N VAL A 555 -23.69 5.38 11.38
CA VAL A 555 -22.39 5.87 10.89
C VAL A 555 -21.55 6.28 12.08
N ARG A 556 -20.30 5.79 12.16
CA ARG A 556 -19.31 6.26 13.12
C ARG A 556 -18.27 7.10 12.38
N ASP A 557 -18.17 8.38 12.75
CA ASP A 557 -17.24 9.37 12.19
C ASP A 557 -16.35 9.90 13.33
N ASN A 558 -15.38 9.08 13.74
CA ASN A 558 -14.59 9.31 14.95
C ASN A 558 -13.09 9.37 14.69
N HIS A 559 -12.68 9.26 13.43
CA HIS A 559 -11.28 9.11 13.06
C HIS A 559 -10.88 10.24 12.13
N LYS A 560 -10.23 11.23 12.73
CA LYS A 560 -9.52 12.30 12.02
C LYS A 560 -8.08 12.28 12.47
N VAL A 561 -7.20 12.02 11.53
CA VAL A 561 -5.78 11.93 11.79
C VAL A 561 -5.06 12.97 10.96
N ARG A 562 -4.09 13.64 11.58
CA ARG A 562 -3.19 14.59 10.92
C ARG A 562 -1.77 14.04 10.98
N ASP A 563 -1.04 14.22 9.90
CA ASP A 563 0.36 13.81 9.85
C ASP A 563 1.27 14.84 10.53
N TYR A 564 2.47 14.40 10.91
CA TYR A 564 3.48 15.23 11.58
C TYR A 564 4.50 15.85 10.63
N GLY A 565 4.43 15.54 9.35
CA GLY A 565 5.33 16.09 8.36
C GLY A 565 4.93 17.50 7.90
N CYS A 566 5.55 17.93 6.81
CA CYS A 566 5.44 19.26 6.26
C CYS A 566 4.00 19.64 5.99
N ARG A 567 3.59 20.80 6.49
CA ARG A 567 2.21 21.31 6.34
C ARG A 567 1.15 20.26 6.75
N GLY A 568 1.47 19.35 7.69
CA GLY A 568 0.56 18.30 8.12
C GLY A 568 0.37 17.15 7.12
N THR A 569 1.35 16.90 6.25
CA THR A 569 1.44 15.73 5.35
C THR A 569 2.36 14.65 5.93
N SER A 570 2.37 13.45 5.35
CA SER A 570 3.30 12.37 5.74
C SER A 570 4.76 12.58 5.27
N TYR A 571 5.05 13.68 4.58
CA TYR A 571 6.35 13.95 3.94
C TYR A 571 7.13 15.05 4.65
N SER A 572 8.45 15.06 4.53
CA SER A 572 9.29 16.11 5.13
C SER A 572 9.19 17.43 4.35
N CYS A 573 9.54 18.55 4.97
CA CYS A 573 9.65 19.81 4.24
C CYS A 573 10.94 19.81 3.42
N CYS A 574 10.92 20.44 2.25
CA CYS A 574 12.15 20.76 1.54
C CYS A 574 12.94 21.78 2.35
N VAL A 575 14.21 21.51 2.64
CA VAL A 575 15.07 22.37 3.47
C VAL A 575 16.08 23.17 2.64
N PHE A 576 16.40 22.73 1.42
CA PHE A 576 17.29 23.46 0.53
C PHE A 576 16.50 24.45 -0.35
N ARG A 577 17.06 25.64 -0.52
CA ARG A 577 16.42 26.73 -1.29
C ARG A 577 16.51 26.53 -2.79
N ASP A 578 17.51 25.79 -3.24
CA ASP A 578 17.81 25.46 -4.63
C ASP A 578 17.17 24.13 -5.08
N THR A 579 16.40 23.45 -4.20
CA THR A 579 15.66 22.25 -4.56
C THR A 579 14.76 22.52 -5.76
N ALA A 580 14.95 21.72 -6.81
CA ALA A 580 14.15 21.82 -8.02
C ALA A 580 12.71 21.38 -7.77
N VAL A 581 11.76 22.08 -8.37
CA VAL A 581 10.36 21.66 -8.40
C VAL A 581 10.23 20.44 -9.30
N TYR A 582 9.74 19.34 -8.72
CA TYR A 582 9.49 18.10 -9.45
C TYR A 582 8.03 18.01 -9.91
N SER A 583 7.08 18.35 -9.05
CA SER A 583 5.64 18.35 -9.39
C SER A 583 4.85 19.35 -8.54
N THR A 584 3.59 19.60 -8.90
CA THR A 584 2.65 20.39 -8.11
C THR A 584 1.26 19.78 -8.21
N ASP A 585 0.59 19.64 -7.07
CA ASP A 585 -0.77 19.15 -6.96
C ASP A 585 -1.58 20.00 -5.98
N GLU A 586 -2.79 19.54 -5.60
CA GLU A 586 -3.67 20.22 -4.64
C GLU A 586 -3.07 20.31 -3.22
N THR A 587 -2.07 19.50 -2.89
CA THR A 587 -1.36 19.54 -1.60
C THR A 587 -0.28 20.62 -1.61
N GLY A 588 0.33 20.88 -2.76
CA GLY A 588 1.27 21.97 -2.98
C GLY A 588 2.37 21.61 -3.99
N THR A 589 3.47 22.35 -3.92
CA THR A 589 4.64 22.11 -4.77
C THR A 589 5.59 21.14 -4.09
N TRP A 590 6.11 20.19 -4.86
CA TRP A 590 6.93 19.09 -4.40
C TRP A 590 8.34 19.14 -5.01
N GLY A 591 9.33 18.80 -4.19
CA GLY A 591 10.73 18.62 -4.58
C GLY A 591 11.24 17.25 -4.17
N ILE A 592 12.51 16.99 -4.49
CA ILE A 592 13.21 15.77 -4.07
C ILE A 592 14.53 16.17 -3.41
N GLU A 593 14.73 15.75 -2.16
CA GLU A 593 15.96 15.95 -1.40
C GLU A 593 16.38 14.61 -0.78
N GLY A 594 17.67 14.27 -0.85
CA GLY A 594 18.17 13.00 -0.31
C GLY A 594 17.46 11.77 -0.86
N ASN A 595 17.10 11.79 -2.15
CA ASN A 595 16.32 10.74 -2.84
C ASN A 595 14.89 10.55 -2.29
N ARG A 596 14.33 11.54 -1.61
CA ARG A 596 12.99 11.48 -1.01
C ARG A 596 12.16 12.69 -1.38
N TRP A 597 10.85 12.45 -1.54
CA TRP A 597 9.88 13.51 -1.74
C TRP A 597 9.82 14.44 -0.53
N CYS A 598 9.83 15.73 -0.82
CA CYS A 598 9.65 16.79 0.17
C CYS A 598 8.63 17.80 -0.34
N LEU A 599 7.87 18.40 0.57
CA LEU A 599 6.90 19.46 0.25
C LEU A 599 7.52 20.82 0.53
N PHE A 600 7.37 21.77 -0.39
CA PHE A 600 7.83 23.14 -0.14
C PHE A 600 6.97 23.82 0.91
N ASN A 601 7.61 24.38 1.95
CA ASN A 601 6.92 25.06 3.03
C ASN A 601 6.96 26.60 2.94
N PHE A 602 7.50 27.17 1.86
CA PHE A 602 7.68 28.62 1.77
C PHE A 602 6.32 29.33 1.73
N LYS A 603 6.14 30.30 2.64
CA LYS A 603 4.89 31.06 2.87
C LYS A 603 4.46 31.96 1.69
N ASN A 604 5.24 32.03 0.61
CA ASN A 604 4.93 32.83 -0.56
C ASN A 604 4.75 31.95 -1.79
N GLU A 605 3.54 31.43 -1.97
CA GLU A 605 3.08 30.88 -3.27
C GLU A 605 3.14 31.90 -4.41
N GLY A 606 3.41 33.19 -4.11
CA GLY A 606 3.65 34.25 -5.07
C GLY A 606 5.06 34.30 -5.69
N ASP A 607 6.08 33.69 -5.08
CA ASP A 607 7.47 33.78 -5.60
C ASP A 607 7.83 32.63 -6.56
N VAL A 608 7.15 31.47 -6.45
CA VAL A 608 7.39 30.31 -7.35
C VAL A 608 6.59 30.43 -8.66
N LYS A 609 5.45 31.13 -8.65
CA LYS A 609 4.59 31.25 -9.86
C LYS A 609 5.16 32.14 -10.97
N ASN A 610 6.04 33.10 -10.64
CA ASN A 610 6.53 34.09 -11.60
C ASN A 610 7.96 33.84 -12.11
N CYS A 611 8.56 32.71 -11.72
CA CYS A 611 9.96 32.43 -12.05
C CYS A 611 10.10 31.29 -13.05
N TRP A 612 10.12 31.66 -14.32
CA TRP A 612 10.19 30.72 -15.44
C TRP A 612 11.54 29.98 -15.55
N SER A 613 12.63 30.50 -14.97
CA SER A 613 13.98 29.92 -15.12
C SER A 613 14.18 28.66 -14.30
N ILE A 614 13.38 28.46 -13.25
CA ILE A 614 13.44 27.26 -12.40
C ILE A 614 13.16 26.00 -13.25
N ALA A 615 12.21 26.06 -14.17
CA ALA A 615 11.90 24.96 -15.08
C ALA A 615 13.06 24.62 -16.04
N GLU A 616 14.02 25.52 -16.20
CA GLU A 616 15.23 25.33 -17.01
C GLU A 616 16.47 25.02 -16.15
N GLY A 617 16.30 24.83 -14.83
CA GLY A 617 17.37 24.45 -13.92
C GLY A 617 18.17 25.62 -13.35
N TYR A 618 17.66 26.86 -13.43
CA TYR A 618 18.35 28.06 -12.95
C TYR A 618 17.51 28.87 -11.95
N PRO A 619 18.11 29.43 -10.89
CA PRO A 619 17.39 30.23 -9.89
C PRO A 619 16.80 31.52 -10.49
N CYS A 620 15.87 32.14 -9.78
CA CYS A 620 15.40 33.50 -10.11
C CYS A 620 16.43 34.51 -9.62
N CYS A 621 16.56 35.62 -10.33
CA CYS A 621 17.34 36.74 -9.83
C CYS A 621 16.65 37.28 -8.57
N GLN A 622 17.41 37.44 -7.49
CA GLN A 622 16.92 37.89 -6.18
C GLN A 622 17.20 39.36 -5.94
N ASN A 623 18.29 39.89 -6.51
CA ASN A 623 18.64 41.29 -6.39
C ASN A 623 17.73 42.13 -7.33
N PRO A 624 16.94 43.09 -6.79
CA PRO A 624 16.07 43.94 -7.59
C PRO A 624 16.82 44.81 -8.61
N GLU A 625 18.13 45.01 -8.43
CA GLU A 625 18.98 45.78 -9.31
C GLU A 625 19.74 44.93 -10.34
N THR A 626 19.43 43.63 -10.44
CA THR A 626 20.09 42.75 -11.41
C THR A 626 19.74 43.13 -12.84
N THR A 627 20.77 43.50 -13.60
CA THR A 627 20.65 43.90 -15.00
C THR A 627 20.54 42.69 -15.92
N VAL A 628 19.81 42.84 -17.03
CA VAL A 628 19.76 41.83 -18.09
C VAL A 628 21.16 41.62 -18.69
N SER A 629 21.72 40.44 -18.49
CA SER A 629 22.98 39.99 -19.10
C SER A 629 22.76 39.30 -20.45
N TYR A 630 21.59 38.67 -20.65
CA TYR A 630 21.27 38.00 -21.90
C TYR A 630 19.76 37.94 -22.13
N THR A 631 19.33 38.12 -23.38
CA THR A 631 17.94 37.91 -23.79
C THR A 631 17.87 36.76 -24.78
N SER A 632 17.09 35.72 -24.46
CA SER A 632 16.90 34.57 -25.32
C SER A 632 16.15 34.97 -26.59
N LYS A 633 16.79 34.80 -27.75
CA LYS A 633 16.21 35.17 -29.06
C LYS A 633 14.99 34.31 -29.43
N SER A 634 14.90 33.07 -28.93
CA SER A 634 13.83 32.13 -29.26
C SER A 634 12.60 32.27 -28.37
N SER A 635 12.78 32.72 -27.12
CA SER A 635 11.71 32.73 -26.11
C SER A 635 11.40 34.11 -25.54
N GLY A 636 12.24 35.12 -25.80
CA GLY A 636 12.13 36.46 -25.21
C GLY A 636 12.48 36.52 -23.72
N LYS A 637 12.92 35.41 -23.13
CA LYS A 637 13.27 35.30 -21.70
C LYS A 637 14.52 36.12 -21.36
N LEU A 638 14.48 36.86 -20.26
CA LEU A 638 15.52 37.78 -19.80
C LEU A 638 16.37 37.14 -18.70
N TRP A 639 17.67 37.06 -18.88
CA TRP A 639 18.59 36.42 -17.95
C TRP A 639 19.50 37.45 -17.29
N GLY A 640 19.73 37.30 -15.98
CA GLY A 640 20.71 38.03 -15.20
C GLY A 640 21.82 37.10 -14.69
N VAL A 641 22.82 37.70 -14.06
CA VAL A 641 23.90 36.97 -13.37
C VAL A 641 24.04 37.53 -11.96
N GLU A 642 23.90 36.66 -10.96
CA GLU A 642 24.08 36.97 -9.54
C GLU A 642 25.09 35.98 -8.95
N ASN A 643 26.07 36.47 -8.19
CA ASN A 643 27.11 35.62 -7.58
C ASN A 643 27.83 34.68 -8.58
N ASN A 644 28.07 35.15 -9.81
CA ASN A 644 28.63 34.39 -10.95
C ASN A 644 27.75 33.23 -11.47
N GLU A 645 26.48 33.17 -11.08
CA GLU A 645 25.51 32.16 -11.55
C GLU A 645 24.39 32.80 -12.37
N TRP A 646 23.90 32.08 -13.39
CA TRP A 646 22.78 32.53 -14.22
C TRP A 646 21.47 32.48 -13.45
N CYS A 647 20.67 33.52 -13.59
CA CYS A 647 19.36 33.61 -12.98
C CYS A 647 18.30 34.17 -13.94
N GLY A 648 17.04 33.77 -13.78
CA GLY A 648 15.93 34.31 -14.56
C GLY A 648 15.45 35.66 -14.02
N ILE A 649 15.37 36.67 -14.89
CA ILE A 649 14.77 37.96 -14.56
C ILE A 649 13.24 37.84 -14.58
N THR A 650 12.63 38.37 -13.53
CA THR A 650 11.20 38.35 -13.24
C THR A 650 10.67 39.79 -13.11
N GLU A 651 9.41 39.94 -12.70
CA GLU A 651 8.72 41.24 -12.60
C GLU A 651 9.29 42.18 -11.53
N LYS A 652 10.23 41.71 -10.70
CA LYS A 652 10.81 42.48 -9.58
C LYS A 652 12.11 43.22 -9.92
N GLN A 653 12.73 42.95 -11.07
CA GLN A 653 14.03 43.55 -11.42
C GLN A 653 13.86 44.85 -12.22
N CYS A 654 14.58 45.88 -11.80
CA CYS A 654 14.63 47.19 -12.43
C CYS A 654 16.04 47.52 -12.96
N PRO A 655 16.15 48.40 -13.97
CA PRO A 655 17.45 48.84 -14.47
C PRO A 655 18.34 49.47 -13.40
N LYS A 656 19.57 48.94 -13.26
CA LYS A 656 20.56 49.45 -12.29
C LYS A 656 21.01 50.87 -12.64
N GLY A 657 21.10 51.73 -11.63
CA GLY A 657 21.56 53.12 -11.79
C GLY A 657 20.44 54.16 -11.92
N SER A 658 19.16 53.80 -11.74
CA SER A 658 18.09 54.78 -11.69
C SER A 658 18.19 55.64 -10.43
N LYS A 659 18.17 56.97 -10.58
CA LYS A 659 18.08 57.91 -9.45
C LYS A 659 16.77 57.74 -8.65
N TYR A 660 15.78 57.05 -9.23
CA TYR A 660 14.45 56.84 -8.67
C TYR A 660 14.16 55.36 -8.40
N LYS A 661 13.19 55.09 -7.52
CA LYS A 661 12.77 53.73 -7.13
C LYS A 661 12.04 53.01 -8.27
N CYS A 662 11.96 51.68 -8.18
CA CYS A 662 11.24 50.84 -9.13
C CYS A 662 9.72 51.06 -9.02
N CYS A 663 9.00 51.12 -10.14
CA CYS A 663 7.56 51.32 -10.16
C CYS A 663 6.83 50.12 -9.54
N THR A 664 5.84 50.41 -8.70
CA THR A 664 5.04 49.41 -7.97
C THR A 664 3.56 49.48 -8.32
N THR A 665 3.05 50.63 -8.78
CA THR A 665 1.61 50.80 -9.06
C THR A 665 1.25 51.10 -10.52
N THR A 666 2.25 51.15 -11.42
CA THR A 666 2.05 51.42 -12.84
C THR A 666 3.04 50.66 -13.73
N CYS A 667 2.59 50.33 -14.94
CA CYS A 667 3.43 49.89 -16.05
C CYS A 667 3.38 50.84 -17.26
N GLU A 668 2.72 51.99 -17.10
CA GLU A 668 2.57 52.95 -18.18
C GLU A 668 3.87 53.76 -18.35
N VAL A 669 4.36 53.81 -19.59
CA VAL A 669 5.57 54.55 -19.93
C VAL A 669 5.22 56.03 -20.00
N HIS A 670 5.64 56.79 -18.99
CA HIS A 670 5.44 58.24 -18.93
C HIS A 670 6.60 59.01 -19.58
N PHE A 671 7.81 58.46 -19.54
CA PHE A 671 9.00 59.04 -20.14
C PHE A 671 10.01 57.95 -20.54
N THR A 672 10.86 58.19 -21.53
CA THR A 672 11.89 57.22 -21.97
C THR A 672 13.18 57.95 -22.32
N ASP A 673 14.28 57.49 -21.73
CA ASP A 673 15.65 57.82 -22.11
C ASP A 673 16.43 56.50 -22.36
N ASP A 674 17.59 56.31 -21.73
CA ASP A 674 18.30 55.03 -21.68
C ASP A 674 17.51 53.92 -20.97
N ILE A 675 16.51 54.29 -20.16
CA ILE A 675 15.56 53.38 -19.52
C ILE A 675 14.11 53.91 -19.62
N LYS A 676 13.12 53.04 -19.36
CA LYS A 676 11.71 53.42 -19.35
C LYS A 676 11.29 53.87 -17.94
N TRP A 677 10.55 54.97 -17.86
CA TRP A 677 10.09 55.57 -16.61
C TRP A 677 8.57 55.59 -16.53
N GLY A 678 8.04 55.32 -15.34
CA GLY A 678 6.63 55.44 -14.99
C GLY A 678 6.40 56.56 -13.98
N LEU A 679 5.12 56.85 -13.72
CA LEU A 679 4.68 57.82 -12.72
C LEU A 679 3.79 57.11 -11.70
N GLU A 680 4.23 57.05 -10.44
CA GLU A 680 3.42 56.46 -9.36
C GLU A 680 2.15 57.28 -9.12
N LYS A 681 1.13 56.68 -8.51
CA LYS A 681 -0.11 57.39 -8.13
C LYS A 681 0.13 58.61 -7.23
N THR A 682 1.27 58.64 -6.54
CA THR A 682 1.72 59.76 -5.70
C THR A 682 2.33 60.93 -6.49
N GLY A 683 2.52 60.78 -7.80
CA GLY A 683 3.16 61.77 -8.68
C GLY A 683 4.68 61.71 -8.71
N GLU A 684 5.29 60.70 -8.08
CA GLU A 684 6.75 60.49 -8.11
C GLU A 684 7.16 59.67 -9.35
N PHE A 685 8.27 60.06 -9.99
CA PHE A 685 8.87 59.27 -11.06
C PHE A 685 9.49 57.99 -10.52
N CYS A 686 9.34 56.90 -11.27
CA CYS A 686 9.88 55.59 -10.95
C CYS A 686 10.44 54.91 -12.20
N SER A 687 11.44 54.03 -12.05
CA SER A 687 11.95 53.20 -13.15
C SER A 687 11.03 52.01 -13.37
N LEU A 688 10.69 51.73 -14.63
CA LEU A 688 9.81 50.59 -14.93
C LEU A 688 10.59 49.27 -14.84
N PRO A 689 10.02 48.21 -14.21
CA PRO A 689 10.60 46.88 -14.21
C PRO A 689 10.84 46.35 -15.64
N TYR A 690 11.84 45.48 -15.80
CA TYR A 690 12.14 44.85 -17.09
C TYR A 690 10.94 44.05 -17.66
N ILE A 691 10.15 43.47 -16.76
CA ILE A 691 8.88 42.81 -17.06
C ILE A 691 7.83 43.46 -16.18
N CYS A 692 6.93 44.24 -16.78
CA CYS A 692 5.89 44.95 -16.05
C CYS A 692 4.52 44.49 -16.55
N LYS A 693 3.71 43.94 -15.64
CA LYS A 693 2.30 43.61 -15.86
C LYS A 693 1.51 44.18 -14.69
N VAL A 694 0.51 45.02 -14.98
CA VAL A 694 -0.42 45.56 -13.96
C VAL A 694 -1.45 44.51 -13.61
#